data_AF-A0A7L3AGK1-F1
#
_entry.id   AF-A0A7L3AGK1-F1
#
_cell.length_a   1.000
_cell.length_b   1.000
_cell.length_c   1.000
_cell.angle_alpha   90.00
_cell.angle_beta   90.00
_cell.angle_gamma   90.00
#
_symmetry.space_group_name_H-M   'P 1'
#
loop_
_entity.id
_entity.type
_entity.pdbx_description
1 polymer ?
#
loop_
_entity_poly.entity_id
_entity_poly.type
_entity_poly.pdbx_seq_one_letter_code
_entity_poly.pdbx_strand_id
1 'polypeptide(L)'
;MGAGAGSGQGQLFLRSLLFLLLAGSPAPRPAGGQLHYSVLEELEHGAFVANLGEDLGLDVSTLSARRFRIVSQAGARQHLEVNLENGILFVNERIDREEVCEAGGTCLLHLQLLIESPLELYRAEVEVLDINDHAPTFPWQEYVLEVAESAVLGARFPLESAQDPDVGSNSVHTYRLSPNGFFSLEVQTRSDSSKFAELVLERTLDREQQRTHRVLLTALDGGVPERSGTAHILITVLDANDNVPAFDQPSYSVSLPEDAPAGTLVVQLNATDPDEGPNGEIEYSFSGHAPSQLRELFHVDPRSGQVLLKGPLDYERASLHELYVQAKDRGPSAVAVHCRVLVHLLDVNDNAPEVTLTSVSTLVLEDAPPGTVIAVISILDRDSGDNGRVSCEVGPDVPFELRSSFSNYYTLVTTQALDREVVPEYNVSITARDMGSPALLTRSTLTVPVSDVNDNAPRFLQPSYSVYVMENNAPGASICSVSALDPDCQQNAYLSYSIADGHIHGMPVGTYVSINSDSGHMYALRSLDYEQIRSFQIQVQAQDAGFPPLSANVTVHIFVLDQNDNAPVIVSPMPRNGSVATELVPRSAGPGYLVGTVLAVDADAGLNSRLSYQLLQATDFTLFSVAPDTGELRTLRSFLEQDATRQRLVVQVRDGGQPALSASVSLLLSVVETMPQTLSDFSEFSLPPEASSSSPLTLYLLVSLGSISFTFLLAILILTAIRCRRERCSRQGDGCSRPRCHCCPGSRPSSDVLKTSNLVAQPPAGTTAATCLDGPGGGPPGYYKVCLGPESAQSDFMFLKPCSPPWNNEKDPRKQSQPGQRLQVSKQINQPNTDWLPPSTQRPALKRYQVRHCGNRGR
;
A
#
# COMPACT_ATOMS: atom_id res chain seq x y z
N MET A 1 46.23 49.51 54.17
CA MET A 1 45.64 50.81 54.57
C MET A 1 44.60 50.45 55.64
N GLY A 2 44.83 50.58 56.94
CA GLY A 2 45.14 51.75 57.77
C GLY A 2 44.15 51.67 58.97
N ALA A 3 44.41 52.14 60.19
CA ALA A 3 45.55 52.84 60.77
C ALA A 3 45.74 52.38 62.23
N GLY A 4 46.92 52.60 62.83
CA GLY A 4 47.20 52.12 64.19
C GLY A 4 48.57 52.55 64.73
N ALA A 5 48.75 53.85 65.00
CA ALA A 5 49.78 54.30 65.92
C ALA A 5 49.29 54.05 67.37
N GLY A 6 50.14 53.87 68.39
CA GLY A 6 51.60 53.90 68.43
C GLY A 6 52.04 54.35 69.83
N SER A 7 52.62 53.45 70.62
CA SER A 7 53.13 53.74 71.98
C SER A 7 53.95 52.55 72.47
N GLY A 8 55.18 52.78 72.93
CA GLY A 8 56.01 51.74 73.58
C GLY A 8 57.49 51.77 73.20
N GLN A 9 58.27 52.47 74.04
CA GLN A 9 59.66 52.17 74.46
C GLN A 9 60.57 51.36 73.49
N GLY A 10 61.76 51.84 73.08
CA GLY A 10 62.63 52.80 73.77
C GLY A 10 63.62 52.14 74.74
N GLN A 11 64.18 50.97 74.38
CA GLN A 11 65.29 50.31 75.07
C GLN A 11 66.11 49.48 74.09
N LEU A 12 67.35 49.91 73.77
CA LEU A 12 68.53 49.11 73.36
C LEU A 12 69.61 50.04 72.75
N PHE A 13 70.26 50.84 73.60
CA PHE A 13 71.48 51.58 73.21
C PHE A 13 72.38 51.86 74.42
N LEU A 14 72.81 50.80 75.11
CA LEU A 14 73.79 50.92 76.20
C LEU A 14 74.52 49.60 76.49
N ARG A 15 75.50 49.21 75.64
CA ARG A 15 76.53 48.18 75.93
C ARG A 15 77.61 48.06 74.84
N SER A 16 78.35 49.14 74.57
CA SER A 16 79.68 49.05 73.93
C SER A 16 80.47 50.36 74.05
N LEU A 17 81.08 50.57 75.23
CA LEU A 17 82.12 51.59 75.48
C LEU A 17 82.66 51.46 76.92
N LEU A 18 83.29 50.33 77.23
CA LEU A 18 84.05 50.17 78.49
C LEU A 18 85.14 49.08 78.39
N PHE A 19 86.10 49.25 77.48
CA PHE A 19 87.35 48.48 77.49
C PHE A 19 88.51 49.33 76.97
N LEU A 20 89.08 50.14 77.88
CA LEU A 20 90.40 50.76 77.76
C LEU A 20 90.81 51.26 79.15
N LEU A 21 92.09 51.10 79.49
CA LEU A 21 92.71 51.39 80.79
C LEU A 21 92.30 50.46 81.96
N LEU A 22 93.07 49.39 82.14
CA LEU A 22 93.54 48.95 83.47
C LEU A 22 94.77 48.05 83.30
N ALA A 23 95.95 48.68 83.21
CA ALA A 23 97.24 48.01 83.37
C ALA A 23 97.80 48.35 84.75
N GLY A 24 98.39 47.36 85.44
CA GLY A 24 99.24 47.62 86.62
C GLY A 24 98.75 47.06 87.97
N SER A 25 98.78 45.74 88.12
CA SER A 25 99.21 45.12 89.39
C SER A 25 99.68 43.67 89.15
N PRO A 26 100.83 43.24 89.72
CA PRO A 26 101.36 41.90 89.48
C PRO A 26 100.71 40.87 90.42
N ALA A 27 100.25 39.76 89.85
CA ALA A 27 99.83 38.56 90.57
C ALA A 27 100.72 37.37 90.14
N PRO A 28 100.95 36.36 91.00
CA PRO A 28 102.12 35.48 90.88
C PRO A 28 101.93 34.31 89.89
N ARG A 29 103.09 33.80 89.42
CA ARG A 29 103.24 32.62 88.54
C ARG A 29 102.40 31.41 88.97
N PRO A 30 101.59 30.81 88.08
CA PRO A 30 101.29 29.39 88.10
C PRO A 30 102.37 28.62 87.32
N ALA A 31 103.00 27.63 87.96
CA ALA A 31 103.91 26.73 87.26
C ALA A 31 103.13 25.60 86.55
N GLY A 32 103.33 25.43 85.24
CA GLY A 32 102.85 24.25 84.49
C GLY A 32 101.53 24.40 83.71
N GLY A 33 101.17 25.60 83.24
CA GLY A 33 100.04 25.80 82.34
C GLY A 33 100.37 25.52 80.86
N GLN A 34 99.42 24.98 80.12
CA GLN A 34 99.44 24.87 78.65
C GLN A 34 99.05 26.23 78.05
N LEU A 35 99.77 26.69 77.02
CA LEU A 35 99.48 27.96 76.36
C LEU A 35 98.33 27.78 75.36
N HIS A 36 97.41 28.75 75.32
CA HIS A 36 96.32 28.79 74.34
C HIS A 36 96.28 30.18 73.69
N TYR A 37 96.27 30.19 72.37
CA TYR A 37 96.15 31.38 71.54
C TYR A 37 95.07 31.17 70.49
N SER A 38 94.63 32.25 69.86
CA SER A 38 93.79 32.18 68.67
C SER A 38 94.34 33.10 67.58
N VAL A 39 94.15 32.68 66.33
CA VAL A 39 94.59 33.40 65.14
C VAL A 39 93.47 33.33 64.12
N LEU A 40 93.19 34.43 63.42
CA LEU A 40 92.34 34.37 62.24
C LEU A 40 93.11 33.64 61.14
N GLU A 41 92.42 32.86 60.33
CA GLU A 41 93.01 32.32 59.11
C GLU A 41 93.28 33.41 58.05
N GLU A 42 93.86 33.00 56.93
CA GLU A 42 94.10 33.79 55.72
C GLU A 42 95.01 35.03 55.89
N LEU A 43 95.50 35.28 57.13
CA LEU A 43 96.41 36.36 57.51
C LEU A 43 97.75 36.30 56.74
N GLU A 44 98.29 37.48 56.46
CA GLU A 44 99.54 37.66 55.75
C GLU A 44 100.77 37.22 56.58
N HIS A 45 101.85 36.87 55.88
CA HIS A 45 103.15 36.57 56.49
C HIS A 45 103.63 37.72 57.40
N GLY A 46 104.05 37.38 58.62
CA GLY A 46 104.46 38.33 59.64
C GLY A 46 103.34 38.76 60.60
N ALA A 47 102.10 38.31 60.43
CA ALA A 47 101.00 38.63 61.33
C ALA A 47 101.25 38.12 62.77
N PHE A 48 100.98 38.98 63.75
CA PHE A 48 101.17 38.68 65.18
C PHE A 48 100.16 37.64 65.68
N VAL A 49 100.65 36.61 66.39
CA VAL A 49 99.81 35.62 67.08
C VAL A 49 99.94 35.73 68.60
N ALA A 50 101.17 35.75 69.13
CA ALA A 50 101.42 35.77 70.57
C ALA A 50 102.80 36.33 70.94
N ASN A 51 102.97 36.79 72.19
CA ASN A 51 104.28 37.15 72.74
C ASN A 51 104.79 36.04 73.67
N LEU A 52 105.35 34.97 73.08
CA LEU A 52 105.86 33.82 73.83
C LEU A 52 106.98 34.18 74.83
N GLY A 53 107.77 35.22 74.55
CA GLY A 53 108.79 35.70 75.46
C GLY A 53 108.20 36.21 76.79
N GLU A 54 107.18 37.06 76.70
CA GLU A 54 106.48 37.61 77.86
C GLU A 54 105.64 36.54 78.58
N ASP A 55 104.87 35.75 77.83
CA ASP A 55 103.95 34.74 78.40
C ASP A 55 104.68 33.58 79.12
N LEU A 56 105.87 33.19 78.63
CA LEU A 56 106.73 32.20 79.30
C LEU A 56 107.63 32.83 80.39
N GLY A 57 107.63 34.16 80.52
CA GLY A 57 108.49 34.90 81.46
C GLY A 57 109.98 34.75 81.15
N LEU A 58 110.33 34.69 79.86
CA LEU A 58 111.69 34.53 79.32
C LEU A 58 112.16 35.86 78.72
N ASP A 59 113.21 36.46 79.30
CA ASP A 59 113.83 37.65 78.73
C ASP A 59 114.30 37.38 77.29
N VAL A 60 114.00 38.29 76.37
CA VAL A 60 114.25 38.14 74.92
C VAL A 60 115.70 37.77 74.60
N SER A 61 116.67 38.32 75.34
CA SER A 61 118.11 37.98 75.20
C SER A 61 118.45 36.53 75.51
N THR A 62 117.58 35.80 76.22
CA THR A 62 117.75 34.38 76.55
C THR A 62 117.20 33.45 75.46
N LEU A 63 116.23 33.89 74.64
CA LEU A 63 115.59 33.04 73.63
C LEU A 63 116.58 32.60 72.54
N SER A 64 117.37 33.52 72.01
CA SER A 64 118.42 33.23 71.04
C SER A 64 119.59 32.45 71.67
N ALA A 65 120.03 32.85 72.87
CA ALA A 65 121.11 32.19 73.60
C ALA A 65 120.79 30.73 73.98
N ARG A 66 119.52 30.41 74.24
CA ARG A 66 119.03 29.07 74.59
C ARG A 66 118.35 28.33 73.43
N ARG A 67 118.52 28.80 72.18
CA ARG A 67 118.00 28.14 70.96
C ARG A 67 116.51 27.78 71.03
N PHE A 68 115.68 28.74 71.44
CA PHE A 68 114.23 28.58 71.41
C PHE A 68 113.77 28.25 69.98
N ARG A 69 112.90 27.25 69.81
CA ARG A 69 112.36 26.84 68.50
C ARG A 69 111.07 26.04 68.62
N ILE A 70 110.25 26.08 67.58
CA ILE A 70 109.14 25.14 67.41
C ILE A 70 109.71 23.80 66.92
N VAL A 71 109.26 22.69 67.52
CA VAL A 71 109.56 21.33 67.10
C VAL A 71 108.44 20.85 66.18
N SER A 72 108.70 20.78 64.88
CA SER A 72 107.84 20.09 63.92
C SER A 72 108.38 18.71 63.56
N GLN A 73 107.51 17.84 63.06
CA GLN A 73 107.93 16.59 62.44
C GLN A 73 108.54 16.85 61.06
N ALA A 74 109.53 16.05 60.66
CA ALA A 74 110.23 16.24 59.39
C ALA A 74 109.27 16.10 58.19
N GLY A 75 109.05 17.20 57.47
CA GLY A 75 108.15 17.27 56.31
C GLY A 75 106.78 17.92 56.58
N ALA A 76 106.45 18.26 57.83
CA ALA A 76 105.25 19.05 58.13
C ALA A 76 105.45 20.54 57.79
N ARG A 77 104.47 21.17 57.11
CA ARG A 77 104.46 22.62 56.87
C ARG A 77 104.46 23.37 58.21
N GLN A 78 105.25 24.44 58.30
CA GLN A 78 105.34 25.29 59.50
C GLN A 78 104.63 26.62 59.24
N HIS A 79 103.31 26.63 59.46
CA HIS A 79 102.48 27.83 59.30
C HIS A 79 102.82 28.94 60.31
N LEU A 80 103.46 28.61 61.43
CA LEU A 80 103.81 29.55 62.50
C LEU A 80 105.32 29.45 62.79
N GLU A 81 105.95 30.60 63.03
CA GLU A 81 107.38 30.71 63.41
C GLU A 81 107.55 31.70 64.58
N VAL A 82 108.67 31.60 65.31
CA VAL A 82 108.97 32.47 66.46
C VAL A 82 110.17 33.33 66.15
N ASN A 83 109.99 34.66 66.18
CA ASN A 83 111.07 35.61 66.02
C ASN A 83 111.88 35.70 67.31
N LEU A 84 113.15 35.28 67.24
CA LEU A 84 114.05 35.19 68.40
C LEU A 84 114.61 36.55 68.87
N GLU A 85 114.42 37.62 68.09
CA GLU A 85 114.86 38.97 68.45
C GLU A 85 113.85 39.74 69.30
N ASN A 86 112.58 39.28 69.36
CA ASN A 86 111.51 39.93 70.12
C ASN A 86 110.58 38.97 70.88
N GLY A 87 110.68 37.65 70.66
CA GLY A 87 109.88 36.63 71.35
C GLY A 87 108.47 36.42 70.79
N ILE A 88 108.16 36.99 69.63
CA ILE A 88 106.82 36.95 69.02
C ILE A 88 106.65 35.69 68.17
N LEU A 89 105.54 34.98 68.40
CA LEU A 89 104.99 33.98 67.48
C LEU A 89 104.23 34.72 66.37
N PHE A 90 104.58 34.45 65.12
CA PHE A 90 103.99 35.08 63.94
C PHE A 90 103.63 34.07 62.85
N VAL A 91 102.74 34.45 61.95
CA VAL A 91 102.32 33.65 60.79
C VAL A 91 103.46 33.61 59.75
N ASN A 92 103.99 32.43 59.47
CA ASN A 92 105.07 32.21 58.51
C ASN A 92 104.55 31.81 57.13
N GLU A 93 103.63 30.84 57.06
CA GLU A 93 102.87 30.52 55.85
C GLU A 93 101.40 30.77 56.13
N ARG A 94 100.66 31.23 55.11
CA ARG A 94 99.22 31.46 55.20
C ARG A 94 98.54 30.21 55.75
N ILE A 95 97.62 30.41 56.69
CA ILE A 95 96.78 29.35 57.23
C ILE A 95 95.47 29.42 56.46
N ASP A 96 95.18 28.40 55.68
CA ASP A 96 93.89 28.16 55.01
C ASP A 96 93.23 27.05 55.84
N ARG A 97 92.09 27.33 56.49
CA ARG A 97 91.48 26.41 57.45
C ARG A 97 90.83 25.23 56.73
N GLU A 98 90.41 25.39 55.48
CA GLU A 98 89.78 24.39 54.61
C GLU A 98 90.80 23.35 54.11
N GLU A 99 92.06 23.75 53.84
CA GLU A 99 93.16 22.83 53.53
C GLU A 99 93.70 22.13 54.80
N VAL A 100 93.72 22.83 55.94
CA VAL A 100 94.40 22.36 57.17
C VAL A 100 93.53 21.50 58.07
N CYS A 101 92.21 21.72 58.13
CA CYS A 101 91.30 21.04 59.03
C CYS A 101 90.15 20.35 58.30
N GLU A 102 89.78 19.13 58.72
CA GLU A 102 88.61 18.43 58.19
C GLU A 102 87.31 19.19 58.53
N ALA A 103 86.33 19.14 57.62
CA ALA A 103 85.09 19.91 57.74
C ALA A 103 84.29 19.56 59.02
N GLY A 104 84.26 20.50 59.96
CA GLY A 104 83.45 20.45 61.18
C GLY A 104 84.25 20.21 62.47
N GLY A 105 84.33 21.24 63.32
CA GLY A 105 85.00 21.20 64.62
C GLY A 105 85.82 22.45 64.91
N THR A 106 86.47 22.49 66.07
CA THR A 106 87.46 23.53 66.41
C THR A 106 88.80 23.20 65.75
N CYS A 107 89.30 24.07 64.87
CA CYS A 107 90.59 23.85 64.20
C CYS A 107 91.75 24.25 65.14
N LEU A 108 92.52 23.26 65.62
CA LEU A 108 93.57 23.45 66.64
C LEU A 108 94.95 23.05 66.11
N LEU A 109 95.85 24.03 65.98
CA LEU A 109 97.25 23.80 65.68
C LEU A 109 98.03 23.51 66.98
N HIS A 110 98.44 22.26 67.16
CA HIS A 110 99.24 21.84 68.32
C HIS A 110 100.75 22.10 68.10
N LEU A 111 101.30 23.07 68.82
CA LEU A 111 102.71 23.44 68.78
C LEU A 111 103.48 22.85 69.98
N GLN A 112 104.71 22.40 69.72
CA GLN A 112 105.67 21.99 70.75
C GLN A 112 106.86 22.95 70.71
N LEU A 113 107.09 23.67 71.81
CA LEU A 113 108.11 24.71 71.91
C LEU A 113 109.27 24.19 72.76
N LEU A 114 110.48 24.17 72.21
CA LEU A 114 111.68 23.64 72.87
C LEU A 114 112.68 24.77 73.14
N ILE A 115 113.23 24.79 74.35
CA ILE A 115 114.35 25.63 74.76
C ILE A 115 115.45 24.76 75.36
N GLU A 116 116.71 25.07 75.07
CA GLU A 116 117.89 24.27 75.45
C GLU A 116 118.63 24.90 76.66
N SER A 117 119.35 24.07 77.43
CA SER A 117 120.22 24.47 78.57
C SER A 117 119.60 25.42 79.64
N PRO A 118 118.81 24.90 80.62
CA PRO A 118 118.30 23.53 80.73
C PRO A 118 117.29 23.22 79.62
N LEU A 119 117.07 21.93 79.35
CA LEU A 119 116.12 21.52 78.31
C LEU A 119 114.68 21.56 78.87
N GLU A 120 113.87 22.47 78.37
CA GLU A 120 112.47 22.65 78.78
C GLU A 120 111.56 22.59 77.53
N LEU A 121 110.39 21.97 77.69
CA LEU A 121 109.42 21.76 76.60
C LEU A 121 108.06 22.31 77.03
N TYR A 122 107.52 23.24 76.24
CA TYR A 122 106.19 23.80 76.43
C TYR A 122 105.25 23.30 75.31
N ARG A 123 103.96 23.28 75.61
CA ARG A 123 102.90 23.02 74.63
C ARG A 123 102.06 24.27 74.48
N ALA A 124 101.81 24.65 73.23
CA ALA A 124 100.88 25.71 72.88
C ALA A 124 99.85 25.17 71.89
N GLU A 125 98.60 25.58 72.04
CA GLU A 125 97.55 25.33 71.06
C GLU A 125 97.13 26.67 70.47
N VAL A 126 97.07 26.73 69.14
CA VAL A 126 96.59 27.91 68.42
C VAL A 126 95.29 27.52 67.73
N GLU A 127 94.19 28.07 68.20
CA GLU A 127 92.88 27.94 67.56
C GLU A 127 92.84 28.81 66.30
N VAL A 128 92.61 28.17 65.16
CA VAL A 128 92.40 28.86 63.88
C VAL A 128 90.92 29.23 63.81
N LEU A 129 90.67 30.53 63.85
CA LEU A 129 89.34 31.11 63.77
C LEU A 129 88.95 31.33 62.30
N ASP A 130 87.81 30.74 61.97
CA ASP A 130 87.15 30.76 60.68
C ASP A 130 86.77 32.18 60.20
N ILE A 131 86.98 32.48 58.92
CA ILE A 131 86.47 33.71 58.27
C ILE A 131 85.51 33.38 57.12
N ASN A 132 84.66 34.34 56.73
CA ASN A 132 83.69 34.16 55.65
C ASN A 132 84.32 34.47 54.28
N ASP A 133 85.24 33.63 53.82
CA ASP A 133 85.97 33.80 52.55
C ASP A 133 85.52 32.86 51.42
N HIS A 134 84.77 31.79 51.74
CA HIS A 134 83.95 31.04 50.79
C HIS A 134 82.50 31.54 50.79
N ALA A 135 81.68 30.97 49.92
CA ALA A 135 80.30 31.39 49.73
C ALA A 135 79.47 30.16 49.35
N PRO A 136 78.15 30.15 49.66
CA PRO A 136 77.30 29.02 49.34
C PRO A 136 77.33 28.70 47.85
N THR A 137 77.59 27.44 47.48
CA THR A 137 77.56 26.97 46.09
C THR A 137 76.55 25.85 45.91
N PHE A 138 75.80 25.88 44.80
CA PHE A 138 74.93 24.76 44.42
C PHE A 138 75.69 23.82 43.46
N PRO A 139 75.54 22.49 43.58
CA PRO A 139 76.10 21.52 42.63
C PRO A 139 75.68 21.77 41.17
N TRP A 140 74.48 22.30 40.94
CA TRP A 140 73.93 22.58 39.61
C TRP A 140 73.39 24.01 39.50
N GLN A 141 73.52 24.62 38.32
CA GLN A 141 72.96 25.96 38.03
C GLN A 141 71.45 25.97 37.76
N GLU A 142 70.89 24.81 37.38
CA GLU A 142 69.47 24.62 37.10
C GLU A 142 69.04 23.21 37.52
N TYR A 143 67.96 23.14 38.29
CA TYR A 143 67.31 21.93 38.77
C TYR A 143 65.99 21.75 38.02
N VAL A 144 65.74 20.56 37.47
CA VAL A 144 64.45 20.23 36.84
C VAL A 144 63.60 19.43 37.84
N LEU A 145 62.38 19.90 38.09
CA LEU A 145 61.39 19.23 38.93
C LEU A 145 60.14 18.93 38.11
N GLU A 146 59.75 17.66 38.06
CA GLU A 146 58.48 17.23 37.47
C GLU A 146 57.41 17.16 38.57
N VAL A 147 56.33 17.92 38.41
CA VAL A 147 55.24 18.00 39.41
C VAL A 147 53.90 17.84 38.70
N ALA A 148 53.14 16.80 39.05
CA ALA A 148 51.78 16.62 38.51
C ALA A 148 50.86 17.76 38.97
N GLU A 149 49.96 18.22 38.09
CA GLU A 149 49.03 19.30 38.47
C GLU A 149 48.03 18.90 39.56
N SER A 150 47.68 17.60 39.58
CA SER A 150 46.92 16.94 40.64
C SER A 150 47.68 16.81 41.98
N ALA A 151 48.87 17.40 42.13
CA ALA A 151 49.60 17.46 43.39
C ALA A 151 48.82 18.20 44.48
N VAL A 152 48.73 17.59 45.66
CA VAL A 152 47.99 18.15 46.80
C VAL A 152 48.68 19.38 47.38
N LEU A 153 47.88 20.34 47.86
CA LEU A 153 48.39 21.50 48.60
C LEU A 153 49.18 21.05 49.83
N GLY A 154 50.32 21.69 50.08
CA GLY A 154 51.29 21.29 51.09
C GLY A 154 52.21 20.13 50.69
N ALA A 155 52.13 19.63 49.46
CA ALA A 155 53.14 18.70 48.93
C ALA A 155 54.53 19.34 48.98
N ARG A 156 55.52 18.53 49.39
CA ARG A 156 56.90 18.97 49.62
C ARG A 156 57.86 18.27 48.67
N PHE A 157 58.70 19.05 48.01
CA PHE A 157 59.72 18.57 47.08
C PHE A 157 61.10 18.91 47.66
N PRO A 158 61.91 17.91 48.07
CA PRO A 158 63.22 18.17 48.65
C PRO A 158 64.15 18.76 47.60
N LEU A 159 64.87 19.81 47.98
CA LEU A 159 65.90 20.45 47.15
C LEU A 159 67.29 20.02 47.62
N GLU A 160 68.26 19.98 46.71
CA GLU A 160 69.65 19.81 47.11
C GLU A 160 70.14 21.02 47.91
N SER A 161 70.81 20.76 49.03
CA SER A 161 71.46 21.81 49.82
C SER A 161 72.60 22.46 49.05
N ALA A 162 72.78 23.76 49.24
CA ALA A 162 74.05 24.41 48.91
C ALA A 162 75.16 23.89 49.83
N GLN A 163 76.39 23.89 49.33
CA GLN A 163 77.60 23.52 50.04
C GLN A 163 78.42 24.78 50.29
N ASP A 164 78.91 24.91 51.53
CA ASP A 164 79.78 25.99 51.97
C ASP A 164 80.90 25.37 52.80
N PRO A 165 82.18 25.60 52.46
CA PRO A 165 83.32 25.11 53.23
C PRO A 165 83.43 25.71 54.64
N ASP A 166 82.99 26.96 54.80
CA ASP A 166 83.11 27.75 56.04
C ASP A 166 82.24 27.14 57.17
N VAL A 167 82.63 27.34 58.44
CA VAL A 167 81.97 26.68 59.59
C VAL A 167 81.17 27.64 60.48
N GLY A 168 80.30 27.06 61.33
CA GLY A 168 79.56 27.82 62.32
C GLY A 168 78.62 28.85 61.69
N SER A 169 78.80 30.13 62.00
CA SER A 169 77.97 31.22 61.45
C SER A 169 78.24 31.53 59.98
N ASN A 170 79.42 31.18 59.47
CA ASN A 170 79.83 31.47 58.09
C ASN A 170 79.36 30.36 57.13
N SER A 171 78.98 29.19 57.64
CA SER A 171 78.26 28.17 56.86
C SER A 171 76.86 28.62 56.41
N VAL A 172 76.24 27.87 55.48
CA VAL A 172 74.89 28.14 54.94
C VAL A 172 73.85 28.40 56.05
N HIS A 173 73.49 29.67 56.23
CA HIS A 173 72.60 30.11 57.29
C HIS A 173 71.13 30.10 56.88
N THR A 174 70.77 30.36 55.62
CA THR A 174 69.38 30.26 55.17
C THR A 174 69.23 30.14 53.65
N TYR A 175 68.02 29.82 53.21
CA TYR A 175 67.63 29.84 51.81
C TYR A 175 66.48 30.84 51.59
N ARG A 176 66.44 31.48 50.42
CA ARG A 176 65.35 32.35 49.96
C ARG A 176 64.92 31.90 48.56
N LEU A 177 63.62 32.01 48.27
CA LEU A 177 63.01 31.68 46.98
C LEU A 177 62.43 32.95 46.35
N SER A 178 62.57 33.12 45.04
CA SER A 178 61.97 34.27 44.34
C SER A 178 60.44 34.23 44.39
N PRO A 179 59.75 35.37 44.56
CA PRO A 179 58.29 35.45 44.53
C PRO A 179 57.72 34.90 43.22
N ASN A 180 56.94 33.83 43.30
CA ASN A 180 56.39 33.11 42.14
C ASN A 180 54.87 32.83 42.25
N GLY A 181 54.30 32.86 43.47
CA GLY A 181 52.85 32.77 43.70
C GLY A 181 52.27 31.35 43.85
N PHE A 182 53.00 30.30 43.50
CA PHE A 182 52.56 28.90 43.58
C PHE A 182 53.32 28.09 44.63
N PHE A 183 54.60 28.40 44.84
CA PHE A 183 55.51 27.68 45.72
C PHE A 183 56.10 28.57 46.81
N SER A 184 56.11 28.07 48.04
CA SER A 184 56.91 28.61 49.15
C SER A 184 58.13 27.74 49.43
N LEU A 185 58.95 28.14 50.39
CA LEU A 185 60.18 27.45 50.77
C LEU A 185 60.19 27.21 52.28
N GLU A 186 60.31 25.95 52.68
CA GLU A 186 60.46 25.57 54.08
C GLU A 186 61.90 25.13 54.34
N VAL A 187 62.61 25.86 55.21
CA VAL A 187 64.00 25.55 55.57
C VAL A 187 64.02 24.72 56.84
N GLN A 188 64.54 23.50 56.74
CA GLN A 188 64.70 22.58 57.86
C GLN A 188 66.18 22.50 58.28
N THR A 189 66.41 22.31 59.59
CA THR A 189 67.75 22.12 60.17
C THR A 189 67.91 20.66 60.58
N ARG A 190 68.98 20.01 60.13
CA ARG A 190 69.33 18.63 60.48
C ARG A 190 69.97 18.54 61.86
N SER A 191 70.16 17.32 62.37
CA SER A 191 70.82 17.05 63.66
C SER A 191 72.28 17.49 63.74
N ASP A 192 72.94 17.67 62.60
CA ASP A 192 74.31 18.17 62.44
C ASP A 192 74.38 19.71 62.30
N SER A 193 73.27 20.41 62.55
CA SER A 193 73.04 21.85 62.32
C SER A 193 73.07 22.34 60.87
N SER A 194 73.34 21.47 59.89
CA SER A 194 73.23 21.81 58.46
C SER A 194 71.78 22.08 58.06
N LYS A 195 71.59 22.93 57.04
CA LYS A 195 70.27 23.36 56.58
C LYS A 195 69.97 22.85 55.18
N PHE A 196 68.75 22.38 54.98
CA PHE A 196 68.20 22.01 53.68
C PHE A 196 66.85 22.68 53.47
N ALA A 197 66.44 22.79 52.21
CA ALA A 197 65.18 23.43 51.84
C ALA A 197 64.25 22.43 51.16
N GLU A 198 62.97 22.55 51.45
CA GLU A 198 61.89 21.88 50.74
C GLU A 198 61.04 22.93 50.03
N LEU A 199 60.76 22.70 48.75
CA LEU A 199 59.80 23.49 48.00
C LEU A 199 58.40 23.02 48.38
N VAL A 200 57.51 23.91 48.81
CA VAL A 200 56.15 23.55 49.26
C VAL A 200 55.11 24.15 48.32
N LEU A 201 54.15 23.33 47.87
CA LEU A 201 53.07 23.77 46.98
C LEU A 201 51.97 24.49 47.77
N GLU A 202 51.81 25.79 47.53
CA GLU A 202 50.83 26.67 48.22
C GLU A 202 49.53 26.86 47.42
N ARG A 203 49.57 26.64 46.10
CA ARG A 203 48.41 26.75 45.21
C ARG A 203 48.39 25.59 44.22
N THR A 204 47.19 25.23 43.75
CA THR A 204 47.02 24.24 42.69
C THR A 204 47.73 24.70 41.43
N LEU A 205 48.34 23.75 40.72
CA LEU A 205 48.84 23.96 39.37
C LEU A 205 47.72 23.64 38.38
N ASP A 206 47.89 24.12 37.15
CA ASP A 206 46.96 23.98 36.02
C ASP A 206 47.86 24.05 34.78
N ARG A 207 48.03 22.91 34.11
CA ARG A 207 48.96 22.71 33.00
C ARG A 207 48.43 23.35 31.72
N GLU A 208 47.11 23.38 31.52
CA GLU A 208 46.41 24.03 30.41
C GLU A 208 46.64 25.55 30.46
N GLN A 209 46.67 26.12 31.67
CA GLN A 209 47.00 27.52 31.93
C GLN A 209 48.51 27.77 31.84
N GLN A 210 49.35 26.98 32.53
CA GLN A 210 50.81 27.21 32.56
C GLN A 210 51.63 25.91 32.76
N ARG A 211 52.15 25.37 31.66
CA ARG A 211 52.97 24.14 31.62
C ARG A 211 54.31 24.18 32.36
N THR A 212 54.88 25.37 32.59
CA THR A 212 56.22 25.52 33.18
C THR A 212 56.35 26.73 34.08
N HIS A 213 56.99 26.57 35.23
CA HIS A 213 57.39 27.66 36.13
C HIS A 213 58.91 27.69 36.27
N ARG A 214 59.50 28.90 36.32
CA ARG A 214 60.93 29.08 36.59
C ARG A 214 61.10 29.95 37.82
N VAL A 215 61.80 29.43 38.83
CA VAL A 215 61.94 30.06 40.14
C VAL A 215 63.43 30.12 40.50
N LEU A 216 63.88 31.22 41.11
CA LEU A 216 65.27 31.37 41.57
C LEU A 216 65.38 30.98 43.04
N LEU A 217 66.28 30.05 43.34
CA LEU A 217 66.70 29.69 44.69
C LEU A 217 68.00 30.43 45.03
N THR A 218 68.08 30.99 46.23
CA THR A 218 69.27 31.67 46.76
C THR A 218 69.64 31.05 48.10
N ALA A 219 70.87 30.57 48.23
CA ALA A 219 71.47 30.20 49.51
C ALA A 219 72.30 31.38 50.05
N LEU A 220 72.31 31.56 51.36
CA LEU A 220 72.93 32.68 52.05
C LEU A 220 73.68 32.17 53.27
N ASP A 221 74.92 32.61 53.43
CA ASP A 221 75.68 32.42 54.67
C ASP A 221 75.14 33.33 55.80
N GLY A 222 75.74 33.21 56.98
CA GLY A 222 75.49 34.09 58.13
C GLY A 222 76.69 34.97 58.47
N GLY A 223 77.64 35.09 57.56
CA GLY A 223 78.88 35.83 57.74
C GLY A 223 78.69 37.35 57.62
N VAL A 224 79.79 38.08 57.86
CA VAL A 224 79.81 39.54 57.70
C VAL A 224 81.09 39.92 56.92
N PRO A 225 80.99 40.25 55.62
CA PRO A 225 79.76 40.44 54.82
C PRO A 225 79.04 39.13 54.46
N GLU A 226 77.71 39.20 54.34
CA GLU A 226 76.83 38.12 53.83
C GLU A 226 77.13 37.84 52.36
N ARG A 227 77.39 36.57 51.98
CA ARG A 227 77.59 36.12 50.59
C ARG A 227 76.51 35.10 50.21
N SER A 228 76.40 34.83 48.91
CA SER A 228 75.22 34.15 48.35
C SER A 228 75.50 33.27 47.14
N GLY A 229 74.92 32.07 47.15
CA GLY A 229 74.81 31.19 45.99
C GLY A 229 73.44 31.28 45.33
N THR A 230 73.35 31.02 44.02
CA THR A 230 72.05 30.95 43.32
C THR A 230 71.95 29.77 42.37
N ALA A 231 70.74 29.22 42.22
CA ALA A 231 70.39 28.20 41.25
C ALA A 231 68.95 28.42 40.76
N HIS A 232 68.66 28.03 39.53
CA HIS A 232 67.30 28.03 39.00
C HIS A 232 66.59 26.71 39.31
N ILE A 233 65.28 26.76 39.52
CA ILE A 233 64.40 25.60 39.55
C ILE A 233 63.44 25.75 38.38
N LEU A 234 63.55 24.86 37.40
CA LEU A 234 62.61 24.71 36.30
C LEU A 234 61.60 23.62 36.67
N ILE A 235 60.36 24.02 36.89
CA ILE A 235 59.27 23.14 37.27
C ILE A 235 58.44 22.88 36.03
N THR A 236 58.44 21.65 35.56
CA THR A 236 57.59 21.17 34.46
C THR A 236 56.35 20.52 35.04
N VAL A 237 55.18 21.07 34.71
CA VAL A 237 53.91 20.53 35.18
C VAL A 237 53.58 19.28 34.37
N LEU A 238 53.42 18.14 35.06
CA LEU A 238 52.99 16.90 34.44
C LEU A 238 51.46 16.84 34.35
N ASP A 239 51.01 16.41 33.19
CA ASP A 239 49.62 16.26 32.79
C ASP A 239 48.87 15.22 33.65
N ALA A 240 47.66 15.58 34.08
CA ALA A 240 46.68 14.68 34.68
C ALA A 240 45.37 14.72 33.87
N ASN A 241 44.70 13.57 33.77
CA ASN A 241 43.41 13.45 33.07
C ASN A 241 42.28 14.03 33.94
N ASP A 242 42.21 15.37 34.04
CA ASP A 242 41.26 16.10 34.87
C ASP A 242 40.24 16.94 34.06
N ASN A 243 40.48 17.13 32.77
CA ASN A 243 39.45 17.53 31.81
C ASN A 243 38.69 16.30 31.28
N VAL A 244 37.64 16.57 30.50
CA VAL A 244 36.83 15.53 29.84
C VAL A 244 36.40 16.00 28.45
N PRO A 245 36.19 15.10 27.47
CA PRO A 245 35.92 15.51 26.09
C PRO A 245 34.62 16.33 25.94
N ALA A 246 34.73 17.55 25.45
CA ALA A 246 33.61 18.46 25.25
C ALA A 246 33.16 18.49 23.78
N PHE A 247 31.93 18.09 23.48
CA PHE A 247 31.31 18.28 22.16
C PHE A 247 31.02 19.77 21.89
N ASP A 248 31.15 20.20 20.63
CA ASP A 248 30.79 21.58 20.23
C ASP A 248 29.28 21.88 20.40
N GLN A 249 28.44 20.85 20.32
CA GLN A 249 26.98 20.96 20.48
C GLN A 249 26.41 19.78 21.31
N PRO A 250 25.41 20.02 22.18
CA PRO A 250 24.77 18.95 22.95
C PRO A 250 23.89 18.03 22.06
N SER A 251 23.43 18.55 20.92
CA SER A 251 22.63 17.81 19.96
C SER A 251 22.81 18.32 18.54
N TYR A 252 22.96 17.41 17.58
CA TYR A 252 23.01 17.68 16.15
C TYR A 252 21.69 17.25 15.51
N SER A 253 21.22 17.97 14.50
CA SER A 253 20.03 17.61 13.70
C SER A 253 20.39 17.59 12.22
N VAL A 254 20.03 16.51 11.53
CA VAL A 254 20.34 16.28 10.11
C VAL A 254 19.11 15.70 9.43
N SER A 255 18.85 16.13 8.19
CA SER A 255 17.87 15.51 7.30
C SER A 255 18.57 14.62 6.27
N LEU A 256 18.06 13.40 6.06
CA LEU A 256 18.63 12.41 5.16
C LEU A 256 17.49 11.68 4.42
N PRO A 257 17.52 11.53 3.08
CA PRO A 257 16.52 10.73 2.40
C PRO A 257 16.69 9.25 2.75
N GLU A 258 15.61 8.49 2.75
CA GLU A 258 15.66 7.08 3.14
C GLU A 258 16.37 6.17 2.12
N ASP A 259 16.34 6.56 0.85
CA ASP A 259 17.04 5.89 -0.25
C ASP A 259 18.58 6.09 -0.21
N ALA A 260 19.08 6.84 0.79
CA ALA A 260 20.50 7.13 0.94
C ALA A 260 21.33 5.82 0.99
N PRO A 261 22.37 5.69 0.15
CA PRO A 261 23.16 4.47 0.10
C PRO A 261 24.03 4.30 1.35
N ALA A 262 24.27 3.04 1.73
CA ALA A 262 25.23 2.71 2.78
C ALA A 262 26.62 3.30 2.47
N GLY A 263 27.27 3.87 3.49
CA GLY A 263 28.48 4.68 3.38
C GLY A 263 28.24 6.20 3.33
N THR A 264 26.99 6.67 3.22
CA THR A 264 26.67 8.10 3.27
C THR A 264 27.06 8.71 4.62
N LEU A 265 27.74 9.86 4.60
CA LEU A 265 28.08 10.64 5.79
C LEU A 265 26.83 11.35 6.31
N VAL A 266 26.42 11.03 7.53
CA VAL A 266 25.28 11.64 8.22
C VAL A 266 25.71 12.92 8.92
N VAL A 267 26.70 12.82 9.81
CA VAL A 267 27.28 13.98 10.51
C VAL A 267 28.74 13.73 10.87
N GLN A 268 29.53 14.79 10.86
CA GLN A 268 30.88 14.83 11.41
C GLN A 268 30.79 15.38 12.83
N LEU A 269 30.96 14.53 13.85
CA LEU A 269 31.01 14.97 15.24
C LEU A 269 32.35 15.63 15.54
N ASN A 270 32.36 16.54 16.51
CA ASN A 270 33.56 17.21 16.97
C ASN A 270 33.52 17.37 18.49
N ALA A 271 34.35 16.59 19.19
CA ALA A 271 34.67 16.80 20.59
C ALA A 271 36.13 17.24 20.72
N THR A 272 36.41 18.05 21.73
CA THR A 272 37.75 18.57 22.04
C THR A 272 38.10 18.31 23.49
N ASP A 273 39.35 17.95 23.73
CA ASP A 273 39.91 17.71 25.05
C ASP A 273 41.28 18.42 25.10
N PRO A 274 41.59 19.23 26.14
CA PRO A 274 42.82 20.02 26.20
C PRO A 274 44.03 19.25 26.74
N ASP A 275 43.84 18.06 27.32
CA ASP A 275 44.89 17.30 28.03
C ASP A 275 45.95 16.72 27.06
N GLU A 276 47.09 16.27 27.57
CA GLU A 276 48.23 15.84 26.75
C GLU A 276 48.22 14.35 26.37
N GLY A 277 48.57 14.08 25.11
CA GLY A 277 48.76 12.71 24.62
C GLY A 277 47.50 11.85 24.81
N PRO A 278 47.57 10.69 25.48
CA PRO A 278 46.43 9.79 25.62
C PRO A 278 45.27 10.39 26.43
N ASN A 279 45.52 11.39 27.28
CA ASN A 279 44.47 12.07 28.05
C ASN A 279 43.63 12.96 27.10
N GLY A 280 44.28 13.65 26.13
CA GLY A 280 43.58 14.37 25.06
C GLY A 280 43.10 13.53 23.85
N GLU A 281 43.44 12.22 23.79
CA GLU A 281 43.07 11.37 22.64
C GLU A 281 41.65 10.80 22.76
N ILE A 282 40.72 11.40 22.01
CA ILE A 282 39.29 11.05 22.04
C ILE A 282 38.96 9.83 21.16
N GLU A 283 38.21 8.87 21.72
CA GLU A 283 37.49 7.83 21.00
C GLU A 283 35.97 8.07 20.99
N TYR A 284 35.37 7.98 19.81
CA TYR A 284 33.92 8.08 19.61
C TYR A 284 33.26 6.70 19.57
N SER A 285 32.09 6.55 20.19
CA SER A 285 31.33 5.30 20.17
C SER A 285 29.84 5.49 20.44
N PHE A 286 29.01 4.49 20.12
CA PHE A 286 27.61 4.52 20.57
C PHE A 286 27.51 4.27 22.08
N SER A 287 26.86 5.19 22.80
CA SER A 287 26.55 5.06 24.22
C SER A 287 25.79 3.76 24.52
N GLY A 288 25.96 3.22 25.73
CA GLY A 288 25.24 2.03 26.19
C GLY A 288 23.70 2.15 26.11
N HIS A 289 23.18 3.37 26.05
CA HIS A 289 21.75 3.65 25.88
C HIS A 289 21.25 3.50 24.43
N ALA A 290 22.13 3.45 23.43
CA ALA A 290 21.73 3.33 22.02
C ALA A 290 21.17 1.93 21.70
N PRO A 291 19.90 1.82 21.22
CA PRO A 291 19.28 0.56 20.81
C PRO A 291 20.14 -0.26 19.86
N SER A 292 20.08 -1.59 19.96
CA SER A 292 20.85 -2.50 19.09
C SER A 292 20.57 -2.27 17.60
N GLN A 293 19.31 -2.01 17.25
CA GLN A 293 18.86 -1.73 15.87
C GLN A 293 19.60 -0.52 15.26
N LEU A 294 19.88 0.53 16.03
CA LEU A 294 20.60 1.70 15.52
C LEU A 294 22.09 1.40 15.23
N ARG A 295 22.67 0.36 15.87
CA ARG A 295 24.03 -0.13 15.61
C ARG A 295 24.11 -1.04 14.36
N GLU A 296 22.95 -1.48 13.85
CA GLU A 296 22.81 -2.15 12.56
C GLU A 296 22.68 -1.12 11.45
N LEU A 297 21.87 -0.07 11.67
CA LEU A 297 21.61 1.01 10.71
C LEU A 297 22.77 2.02 10.57
N PHE A 298 23.47 2.37 11.64
CA PHE A 298 24.50 3.41 11.64
C PHE A 298 25.84 2.90 12.20
N HIS A 299 26.92 3.60 11.84
CA HIS A 299 28.28 3.36 12.30
C HIS A 299 28.92 4.68 12.76
N VAL A 300 29.57 4.70 13.92
CA VAL A 300 30.41 5.83 14.35
C VAL A 300 31.86 5.40 14.19
N ASP A 301 32.63 6.10 13.36
CA ASP A 301 34.07 5.87 13.26
C ASP A 301 34.77 6.39 14.53
N PRO A 302 35.54 5.53 15.24
CA PRO A 302 35.99 5.85 16.58
C PRO A 302 37.12 6.89 16.63
N ARG A 303 37.77 7.22 15.51
CA ARG A 303 38.89 8.18 15.48
C ARG A 303 38.53 9.52 14.85
N SER A 304 37.72 9.48 13.78
CA SER A 304 37.29 10.69 13.09
C SER A 304 36.04 11.30 13.68
N GLY A 305 35.18 10.53 14.37
CA GLY A 305 33.86 11.01 14.82
C GLY A 305 32.80 11.06 13.71
N GLN A 306 33.07 10.45 12.53
CA GLN A 306 32.10 10.37 11.44
C GLN A 306 30.99 9.38 11.76
N VAL A 307 29.74 9.85 11.72
CA VAL A 307 28.55 9.01 11.72
C VAL A 307 28.21 8.68 10.27
N LEU A 308 28.35 7.41 9.91
CA LEU A 308 28.08 6.88 8.57
C LEU A 308 26.83 6.00 8.58
N LEU A 309 26.07 6.05 7.49
CA LEU A 309 24.98 5.10 7.24
C LEU A 309 25.56 3.72 6.90
N LYS A 310 24.94 2.65 7.41
CA LYS A 310 25.40 1.27 7.28
C LYS A 310 24.31 0.31 6.78
N GLY A 311 23.07 0.49 7.23
CA GLY A 311 21.88 -0.25 6.78
C GLY A 311 20.92 0.62 5.95
N PRO A 312 19.90 0.02 5.32
CA PRO A 312 18.83 0.75 4.65
C PRO A 312 17.97 1.49 5.67
N LEU A 313 17.43 2.64 5.27
CA LEU A 313 16.45 3.41 6.04
C LEU A 313 15.04 3.15 5.47
N ASP A 314 14.03 3.54 6.23
CA ASP A 314 12.61 3.18 6.02
C ASP A 314 11.77 4.21 6.81
N TYR A 315 11.22 5.20 6.10
CA TYR A 315 10.48 6.33 6.65
C TYR A 315 9.14 5.89 7.25
N GLU A 316 8.42 5.00 6.54
CA GLU A 316 7.14 4.40 6.93
C GLU A 316 7.24 3.70 8.29
N ARG A 317 8.40 3.12 8.57
CA ARG A 317 8.71 2.51 9.86
C ARG A 317 9.17 3.50 10.92
N ALA A 318 10.03 4.46 10.59
CA ALA A 318 10.56 5.42 11.57
C ALA A 318 11.19 6.68 10.95
N SER A 319 10.40 7.74 10.76
CA SER A 319 10.84 9.05 10.25
C SER A 319 11.84 9.83 11.13
N LEU A 320 12.18 9.35 12.33
CA LEU A 320 13.20 9.95 13.21
C LEU A 320 14.02 8.86 13.92
N HIS A 321 15.34 8.96 13.79
CA HIS A 321 16.29 8.17 14.57
C HIS A 321 17.07 9.05 15.55
N GLU A 322 17.04 8.69 16.84
CA GLU A 322 17.84 9.34 17.88
C GLU A 322 19.09 8.51 18.22
N LEU A 323 20.25 8.95 17.76
CA LEU A 323 21.52 8.31 18.08
C LEU A 323 22.10 8.91 19.35
N TYR A 324 22.40 8.05 20.33
CA TYR A 324 23.12 8.43 21.55
C TYR A 324 24.60 8.08 21.36
N VAL A 325 25.42 9.10 21.12
CA VAL A 325 26.86 8.96 20.90
C VAL A 325 27.61 9.44 22.14
N GLN A 326 28.72 8.79 22.45
CA GLN A 326 29.64 9.19 23.51
C GLN A 326 31.03 9.45 22.94
N ALA A 327 31.70 10.45 23.49
CA ALA A 327 33.13 10.70 23.33
C ALA A 327 33.82 10.35 24.66
N LYS A 328 34.98 9.72 24.59
CA LYS A 328 35.74 9.31 25.76
C LYS A 328 37.23 9.37 25.45
N ASP A 329 37.99 9.97 26.34
CA ASP A 329 39.46 9.99 26.30
C ASP A 329 40.07 8.58 26.53
N ARG A 330 41.39 8.47 26.32
CA ARG A 330 42.17 7.26 26.58
C ARG A 330 42.95 7.32 27.91
N GLY A 331 42.74 8.35 28.73
CA GLY A 331 43.44 8.55 29.98
C GLY A 331 43.04 7.58 31.10
N PRO A 332 43.77 7.59 32.23
CA PRO A 332 43.31 6.92 33.44
C PRO A 332 42.06 7.62 33.99
N SER A 333 41.11 6.86 34.54
CA SER A 333 39.83 7.38 35.08
C SER A 333 38.87 8.05 34.07
N ALA A 334 39.20 8.01 32.77
CA ALA A 334 38.43 8.49 31.62
C ALA A 334 36.89 8.44 31.77
N VAL A 335 36.22 9.58 31.57
CA VAL A 335 34.76 9.75 31.73
C VAL A 335 34.09 9.99 30.38
N ALA A 336 33.09 9.16 30.04
CA ALA A 336 32.38 9.27 28.77
C ALA A 336 31.35 10.41 28.78
N VAL A 337 31.57 11.44 27.96
CA VAL A 337 30.64 12.55 27.71
C VAL A 337 29.71 12.19 26.54
N HIS A 338 28.49 12.73 26.52
CA HIS A 338 27.42 12.26 25.65
C HIS A 338 26.80 13.39 24.81
N CYS A 339 26.42 13.10 23.57
CA CYS A 339 25.63 13.97 22.69
C CYS A 339 24.50 13.17 22.00
N ARG A 340 23.52 13.88 21.44
CA ARG A 340 22.42 13.29 20.66
C ARG A 340 22.53 13.68 19.18
N VAL A 341 22.32 12.73 18.26
CA VAL A 341 22.16 13.04 16.83
C VAL A 341 20.73 12.68 16.44
N LEU A 342 19.97 13.67 16.00
CA LEU A 342 18.60 13.53 15.50
C LEU A 342 18.65 13.44 13.98
N VAL A 343 18.44 12.24 13.44
CA VAL A 343 18.38 11.99 12.00
C VAL A 343 16.91 11.96 11.59
N HIS A 344 16.47 13.06 10.97
CA HIS A 344 15.14 13.17 10.37
C HIS A 344 15.19 12.53 8.97
N LEU A 345 14.34 11.54 8.73
CA LEU A 345 14.24 10.98 7.39
C LEU A 345 13.38 11.88 6.50
N LEU A 346 13.79 11.99 5.24
CA LEU A 346 12.99 12.58 4.17
C LEU A 346 12.37 11.43 3.38
N ASP A 347 11.05 11.44 3.36
CA ASP A 347 10.16 10.58 2.56
C ASP A 347 10.52 10.64 1.06
N VAL A 348 10.77 9.47 0.48
CA VAL A 348 11.02 9.25 -0.95
C VAL A 348 9.89 8.38 -1.51
N ASN A 349 9.38 8.74 -2.70
CA ASN A 349 8.25 8.06 -3.31
C ASN A 349 8.59 6.63 -3.78
N ASP A 350 8.57 5.67 -2.86
CA ASP A 350 9.04 4.29 -3.03
C ASP A 350 7.92 3.24 -2.90
N ASN A 351 6.78 3.58 -2.27
CA ASN A 351 5.58 2.75 -2.28
C ASN A 351 4.65 3.16 -3.43
N ALA A 352 4.05 2.16 -4.07
CA ALA A 352 3.03 2.39 -5.10
C ALA A 352 1.62 2.22 -4.52
N PRO A 353 0.61 2.95 -5.04
CA PRO A 353 -0.76 2.91 -4.50
C PRO A 353 -1.35 1.50 -4.41
N GLU A 354 -1.80 1.05 -3.24
CA GLU A 354 -2.42 -0.27 -3.05
C GLU A 354 -3.95 -0.19 -3.23
N VAL A 355 -4.46 -0.78 -4.32
CA VAL A 355 -5.91 -0.83 -4.62
C VAL A 355 -6.55 -2.08 -4.01
N THR A 356 -7.34 -1.88 -2.96
CA THR A 356 -8.03 -2.95 -2.22
C THR A 356 -9.55 -2.89 -2.40
N LEU A 357 -10.14 -4.05 -2.69
CA LEU A 357 -11.57 -4.19 -2.99
C LEU A 357 -12.32 -4.53 -1.69
N THR A 358 -12.94 -3.53 -1.05
CA THR A 358 -13.56 -3.70 0.29
C THR A 358 -14.87 -4.48 0.21
N SER A 359 -15.67 -4.26 -0.83
CA SER A 359 -16.95 -4.93 -1.05
C SER A 359 -17.34 -4.88 -2.53
N VAL A 360 -18.04 -5.92 -3.00
CA VAL A 360 -18.58 -6.03 -4.37
C VAL A 360 -20.01 -6.53 -4.28
N SER A 361 -20.92 -5.91 -5.04
CA SER A 361 -22.26 -6.44 -5.27
C SER A 361 -22.17 -7.72 -6.10
N THR A 362 -22.76 -8.80 -5.61
CA THR A 362 -22.79 -10.10 -6.32
C THR A 362 -23.83 -10.15 -7.46
N LEU A 363 -24.69 -9.13 -7.56
CA LEU A 363 -25.79 -9.04 -8.51
C LEU A 363 -25.86 -7.59 -9.00
N VAL A 364 -25.58 -7.36 -10.28
CA VAL A 364 -25.73 -6.07 -10.95
C VAL A 364 -26.77 -6.27 -12.04
N LEU A 365 -28.03 -5.98 -11.71
CA LEU A 365 -29.14 -6.06 -12.67
C LEU A 365 -28.91 -5.07 -13.80
N GLU A 366 -29.35 -5.39 -15.01
CA GLU A 366 -29.23 -4.46 -16.14
C GLU A 366 -30.16 -3.25 -16.07
N ASP A 367 -31.35 -3.45 -15.49
CA ASP A 367 -32.33 -2.40 -15.18
C ASP A 367 -31.87 -1.44 -14.05
N ALA A 368 -30.69 -1.68 -13.47
CA ALA A 368 -30.15 -0.86 -12.38
C ALA A 368 -30.00 0.61 -12.81
N PRO A 369 -30.62 1.56 -12.09
CA PRO A 369 -30.59 2.95 -12.47
C PRO A 369 -29.17 3.54 -12.39
N PRO A 370 -28.84 4.57 -13.20
CA PRO A 370 -27.60 5.31 -13.07
C PRO A 370 -27.36 5.82 -11.65
N GLY A 371 -26.14 5.63 -11.15
CA GLY A 371 -25.74 5.93 -9.77
C GLY A 371 -25.82 4.73 -8.82
N THR A 372 -26.18 3.53 -9.31
CA THR A 372 -26.15 2.29 -8.51
C THR A 372 -24.72 1.92 -8.14
N VAL A 373 -24.46 1.65 -6.86
CA VAL A 373 -23.13 1.30 -6.34
C VAL A 373 -22.84 -0.19 -6.56
N ILE A 374 -21.77 -0.48 -7.30
CA ILE A 374 -21.32 -1.84 -7.62
C ILE A 374 -20.25 -2.32 -6.65
N ALA A 375 -19.28 -1.46 -6.31
CA ALA A 375 -18.17 -1.83 -5.45
C ALA A 375 -17.71 -0.66 -4.58
N VAL A 376 -17.15 -1.01 -3.41
CA VAL A 376 -16.43 -0.10 -2.52
C VAL A 376 -14.96 -0.44 -2.59
N ILE A 377 -14.13 0.56 -2.85
CA ILE A 377 -12.70 0.42 -3.16
C ILE A 377 -11.91 1.37 -2.25
N SER A 378 -10.97 0.80 -1.49
CA SER A 378 -10.01 1.55 -0.68
C SER A 378 -8.68 1.60 -1.41
N ILE A 379 -8.10 2.79 -1.54
CA ILE A 379 -6.83 3.01 -2.26
C ILE A 379 -5.88 3.69 -1.30
N LEU A 380 -4.93 2.92 -0.78
CA LEU A 380 -4.00 3.36 0.26
C LEU A 380 -2.60 3.44 -0.33
N ASP A 381 -1.97 4.58 -0.16
CA ASP A 381 -0.53 4.69 -0.28
C ASP A 381 0.10 4.72 1.12
N ARG A 382 1.37 4.31 1.24
CA ARG A 382 2.10 4.26 2.52
C ARG A 382 2.96 5.50 2.74
N ASP A 383 3.44 6.07 1.65
CA ASP A 383 4.21 7.31 1.65
C ASP A 383 3.35 8.47 2.22
N SER A 384 3.98 9.58 2.56
CA SER A 384 3.31 10.76 3.13
C SER A 384 3.29 11.95 2.17
N GLY A 385 2.57 13.01 2.57
CA GLY A 385 2.55 14.27 1.83
C GLY A 385 1.93 14.14 0.42
N ASP A 386 2.71 14.49 -0.60
CA ASP A 386 2.30 14.36 -2.01
C ASP A 386 2.68 12.99 -2.60
N ASN A 387 3.69 12.32 -2.04
CA ASN A 387 4.03 10.94 -2.38
C ASN A 387 2.84 10.02 -2.02
N GLY A 388 2.32 10.16 -0.80
CA GLY A 388 1.10 9.45 -0.37
C GLY A 388 -0.22 9.85 -1.03
N ARG A 389 -0.24 10.84 -1.94
CA ARG A 389 -1.49 11.45 -2.42
C ARG A 389 -1.98 10.84 -3.73
N VAL A 390 -2.95 9.95 -3.62
CA VAL A 390 -3.51 9.21 -4.77
C VAL A 390 -4.57 9.97 -5.59
N SER A 391 -4.42 9.86 -6.90
CA SER A 391 -5.44 10.14 -7.93
C SER A 391 -5.87 8.85 -8.61
N CYS A 392 -7.15 8.73 -8.94
CA CYS A 392 -7.74 7.46 -9.37
C CYS A 392 -8.63 7.66 -10.60
N GLU A 393 -8.47 6.79 -11.59
CA GLU A 393 -9.17 6.86 -12.89
C GLU A 393 -9.76 5.49 -13.26
N VAL A 394 -10.88 5.49 -13.98
CA VAL A 394 -11.43 4.30 -14.65
C VAL A 394 -11.14 4.42 -16.15
N GLY A 395 -10.95 3.28 -16.83
CA GLY A 395 -10.84 3.27 -18.29
C GLY A 395 -12.02 3.98 -18.99
N PRO A 396 -11.81 4.74 -20.07
CA PRO A 396 -12.82 5.62 -20.66
C PRO A 396 -13.97 4.88 -21.37
N ASP A 397 -13.77 3.61 -21.74
CA ASP A 397 -14.68 2.84 -22.60
C ASP A 397 -15.67 1.94 -21.82
N VAL A 398 -15.98 2.27 -20.57
CA VAL A 398 -16.95 1.51 -19.74
C VAL A 398 -17.99 2.44 -19.09
N PRO A 399 -19.25 1.99 -18.87
CA PRO A 399 -20.34 2.82 -18.35
C PRO A 399 -20.27 3.04 -16.82
N PHE A 400 -19.07 3.12 -16.23
CA PHE A 400 -18.88 3.26 -14.78
C PHE A 400 -17.94 4.42 -14.44
N GLU A 401 -18.17 5.06 -13.30
CA GLU A 401 -17.28 6.08 -12.74
C GLU A 401 -16.94 5.78 -11.27
N LEU A 402 -15.79 6.27 -10.82
CA LEU A 402 -15.43 6.28 -9.40
C LEU A 402 -15.88 7.59 -8.75
N ARG A 403 -16.73 7.49 -7.73
CA ARG A 403 -17.08 8.62 -6.85
C ARG A 403 -16.29 8.54 -5.55
N SER A 404 -15.49 9.55 -5.27
CA SER A 404 -14.86 9.71 -3.95
C SER A 404 -15.95 9.88 -2.88
N SER A 405 -16.00 8.95 -1.92
CA SER A 405 -16.95 8.99 -0.82
C SER A 405 -16.37 9.72 0.40
N PHE A 406 -15.11 9.42 0.73
CA PHE A 406 -14.28 10.12 1.71
C PHE A 406 -12.80 9.83 1.41
N SER A 407 -11.86 10.45 2.13
CA SER A 407 -10.42 10.33 1.85
C SER A 407 -10.00 8.87 1.64
N ASN A 408 -9.41 8.58 0.47
CA ASN A 408 -8.90 7.26 0.06
C ASN A 408 -9.96 6.15 -0.12
N TYR A 409 -11.26 6.47 -0.09
CA TYR A 409 -12.35 5.53 -0.33
C TYR A 409 -13.27 5.98 -1.48
N TYR A 410 -13.43 5.09 -2.46
CA TYR A 410 -14.18 5.32 -3.68
C TYR A 410 -15.32 4.31 -3.83
N THR A 411 -16.43 4.75 -4.41
CA THR A 411 -17.52 3.86 -4.87
C THR A 411 -17.53 3.81 -6.39
N LEU A 412 -17.52 2.60 -6.94
CA LEU A 412 -17.74 2.39 -8.37
C LEU A 412 -19.26 2.41 -8.62
N VAL A 413 -19.72 3.30 -9.49
CA VAL A 413 -21.16 3.47 -9.78
C VAL A 413 -21.46 3.39 -11.28
N THR A 414 -22.67 2.95 -11.62
CA THR A 414 -23.19 3.04 -13.00
C THR A 414 -23.36 4.51 -13.43
N THR A 415 -23.01 4.83 -14.66
CA THR A 415 -23.23 6.17 -15.26
C THR A 415 -24.42 6.21 -16.22
N GLN A 416 -24.77 5.04 -16.77
CA GLN A 416 -25.81 4.83 -17.77
C GLN A 416 -26.56 3.53 -17.41
N ALA A 417 -27.69 3.26 -18.06
CA ALA A 417 -28.33 1.95 -17.99
C ALA A 417 -27.41 0.89 -18.60
N LEU A 418 -27.52 -0.35 -18.11
CA LEU A 418 -26.81 -1.50 -18.65
C LEU A 418 -27.76 -2.31 -19.54
N ASP A 419 -27.19 -3.23 -20.32
CA ASP A 419 -27.87 -4.05 -21.32
C ASP A 419 -27.00 -5.31 -21.50
N ARG A 420 -27.52 -6.47 -21.09
CA ARG A 420 -26.80 -7.75 -21.03
C ARG A 420 -26.75 -8.43 -22.40
N GLU A 421 -27.75 -8.20 -23.24
CA GLU A 421 -27.85 -8.68 -24.62
C GLU A 421 -26.75 -8.05 -25.48
N VAL A 422 -26.38 -6.79 -25.21
CA VAL A 422 -25.28 -6.08 -25.87
C VAL A 422 -23.94 -6.33 -25.17
N VAL A 423 -23.84 -6.23 -23.84
CA VAL A 423 -22.60 -6.54 -23.08
C VAL A 423 -22.90 -7.27 -21.76
N PRO A 424 -22.70 -8.60 -21.69
CA PRO A 424 -23.03 -9.38 -20.49
C PRO A 424 -22.00 -9.28 -19.36
N GLU A 425 -20.78 -8.79 -19.64
CA GLU A 425 -19.69 -8.70 -18.67
C GLU A 425 -18.75 -7.54 -19.00
N TYR A 426 -18.41 -6.73 -17.99
CA TYR A 426 -17.47 -5.63 -18.12
C TYR A 426 -16.18 -5.89 -17.33
N ASN A 427 -15.03 -5.67 -17.96
CA ASN A 427 -13.73 -5.72 -17.30
C ASN A 427 -13.24 -4.30 -17.01
N VAL A 428 -13.58 -3.81 -15.82
CA VAL A 428 -13.35 -2.43 -15.38
C VAL A 428 -11.91 -2.28 -14.88
N SER A 429 -11.06 -1.63 -15.69
CA SER A 429 -9.70 -1.28 -15.24
C SER A 429 -9.71 0.01 -14.43
N ILE A 430 -9.22 -0.09 -13.20
CA ILE A 430 -8.99 1.01 -12.27
C ILE A 430 -7.49 1.29 -12.26
N THR A 431 -7.11 2.53 -12.52
CA THR A 431 -5.72 3.00 -12.40
C THR A 431 -5.64 3.95 -11.20
N ALA A 432 -4.78 3.62 -10.24
CA ALA A 432 -4.39 4.52 -9.15
C ALA A 432 -2.98 5.03 -9.42
N ARG A 433 -2.74 6.31 -9.16
CA ARG A 433 -1.46 6.98 -9.38
C ARG A 433 -1.24 8.02 -8.29
N ASP A 434 -0.07 8.01 -7.67
CA ASP A 434 0.34 9.02 -6.70
C ASP A 434 0.60 10.41 -7.35
N MET A 435 1.02 11.38 -6.52
CA MET A 435 1.49 12.69 -6.96
C MET A 435 3.01 12.87 -6.73
N GLY A 436 3.73 11.76 -6.56
CA GLY A 436 5.17 11.70 -6.40
C GLY A 436 5.95 12.12 -7.63
N SER A 437 7.28 12.15 -7.50
CA SER A 437 8.19 12.53 -8.59
C SER A 437 9.49 11.70 -8.55
N PRO A 438 9.59 10.60 -9.33
CA PRO A 438 8.63 10.13 -10.34
C PRO A 438 7.37 9.54 -9.71
N ALA A 439 6.23 9.70 -10.39
CA ALA A 439 4.97 9.14 -9.92
C ALA A 439 4.86 7.64 -10.22
N LEU A 440 4.46 6.84 -9.24
CA LEU A 440 4.18 5.40 -9.36
C LEU A 440 2.69 5.17 -9.66
N LEU A 441 2.40 3.99 -10.21
CA LEU A 441 1.05 3.63 -10.66
C LEU A 441 0.74 2.16 -10.42
N THR A 442 -0.51 1.90 -10.04
CA THR A 442 -1.07 0.57 -9.86
C THR A 442 -2.31 0.42 -10.72
N ARG A 443 -2.45 -0.73 -11.39
CA ARG A 443 -3.64 -1.08 -12.16
C ARG A 443 -4.29 -2.32 -11.58
N SER A 444 -5.59 -2.22 -11.32
CA SER A 444 -6.44 -3.32 -10.89
C SER A 444 -7.59 -3.50 -11.88
N THR A 445 -8.10 -4.72 -12.02
CA THR A 445 -9.19 -5.06 -12.94
C THR A 445 -10.32 -5.74 -12.19
N LEU A 446 -11.48 -5.10 -12.16
CA LEU A 446 -12.71 -5.66 -11.60
C LEU A 446 -13.61 -6.19 -12.71
N THR A 447 -13.89 -7.49 -12.69
CA THR A 447 -14.89 -8.10 -13.56
C THR A 447 -16.28 -7.88 -12.96
N VAL A 448 -17.18 -7.27 -13.72
CA VAL A 448 -18.56 -6.97 -13.35
C VAL A 448 -19.49 -7.75 -14.29
N PRO A 449 -20.04 -8.90 -13.86
CA PRO A 449 -21.06 -9.61 -14.63
C PRO A 449 -22.41 -8.89 -14.52
N VAL A 450 -23.08 -8.68 -15.66
CA VAL A 450 -24.43 -8.12 -15.72
C VAL A 450 -25.43 -9.25 -15.52
N SER A 451 -26.44 -9.00 -14.70
CA SER A 451 -27.46 -9.96 -14.29
C SER A 451 -28.77 -9.68 -15.03
N ASP A 452 -29.29 -10.76 -15.62
CA ASP A 452 -30.43 -10.80 -16.53
C ASP A 452 -31.77 -10.41 -15.87
N VAL A 453 -32.55 -9.59 -16.57
CA VAL A 453 -33.92 -9.14 -16.25
C VAL A 453 -34.83 -9.50 -17.43
N ASN A 454 -36.06 -9.93 -17.16
CA ASN A 454 -37.01 -10.35 -18.20
C ASN A 454 -37.62 -9.14 -18.93
N ASP A 455 -36.84 -8.51 -19.82
CA ASP A 455 -37.19 -7.26 -20.50
C ASP A 455 -37.46 -7.43 -22.00
N ASN A 456 -37.00 -8.53 -22.62
CA ASN A 456 -37.38 -8.91 -23.97
C ASN A 456 -38.57 -9.87 -23.97
N ALA A 457 -39.38 -9.79 -25.02
CA ALA A 457 -40.49 -10.71 -25.24
C ALA A 457 -40.16 -11.71 -26.36
N PRO A 458 -40.65 -12.97 -26.28
CA PRO A 458 -40.40 -13.99 -27.29
C PRO A 458 -40.74 -13.51 -28.70
N ARG A 459 -39.83 -13.68 -29.68
CA ARG A 459 -40.07 -13.25 -31.07
C ARG A 459 -40.09 -14.42 -32.04
N PHE A 460 -41.25 -14.68 -32.65
CA PHE A 460 -41.39 -15.63 -33.75
C PHE A 460 -40.52 -15.28 -34.97
N LEU A 461 -39.99 -16.32 -35.64
CA LEU A 461 -39.15 -16.17 -36.83
C LEU A 461 -39.93 -15.64 -38.06
N GLN A 462 -41.26 -15.77 -38.06
CA GLN A 462 -42.15 -15.33 -39.14
C GLN A 462 -43.36 -14.58 -38.55
N PRO A 463 -43.89 -13.54 -39.24
CA PRO A 463 -45.05 -12.78 -38.76
C PRO A 463 -46.37 -13.55 -38.87
N SER A 464 -46.43 -14.54 -39.76
CA SER A 464 -47.48 -15.55 -39.85
C SER A 464 -46.92 -16.79 -40.56
N TYR A 465 -47.54 -17.94 -40.30
CA TYR A 465 -47.20 -19.20 -40.98
C TYR A 465 -48.39 -19.60 -41.87
N SER A 466 -48.11 -20.09 -43.08
CA SER A 466 -49.13 -20.65 -43.98
C SER A 466 -48.79 -22.10 -44.27
N VAL A 467 -49.69 -23.01 -43.93
CA VAL A 467 -49.46 -24.46 -43.96
C VAL A 467 -50.56 -25.13 -44.77
N TYR A 468 -50.18 -26.08 -45.60
CA TYR A 468 -51.08 -26.87 -46.42
C TYR A 468 -51.10 -28.31 -45.89
N VAL A 469 -52.27 -28.79 -45.50
CA VAL A 469 -52.48 -30.11 -44.91
C VAL A 469 -53.37 -30.90 -45.86
N MET A 470 -52.92 -32.07 -46.29
CA MET A 470 -53.79 -32.97 -47.06
C MET A 470 -54.97 -33.41 -46.20
N GLU A 471 -56.18 -33.42 -46.73
CA GLU A 471 -57.30 -34.05 -46.04
C GLU A 471 -57.11 -35.56 -45.88
N ASN A 472 -58.03 -36.20 -45.16
CA ASN A 472 -57.95 -37.62 -44.78
C ASN A 472 -56.63 -37.98 -44.07
N ASN A 473 -55.97 -36.97 -43.48
CA ASN A 473 -54.74 -37.16 -42.72
C ASN A 473 -54.96 -38.09 -41.52
N ALA A 474 -53.95 -38.88 -41.19
CA ALA A 474 -53.98 -39.67 -39.97
C ALA A 474 -54.11 -38.75 -38.74
N PRO A 475 -54.95 -39.10 -37.74
CA PRO A 475 -54.87 -38.50 -36.41
C PRO A 475 -53.46 -38.68 -35.83
N GLY A 476 -52.90 -37.60 -35.28
CA GLY A 476 -51.51 -37.52 -34.84
C GLY A 476 -50.51 -37.07 -35.92
N ALA A 477 -50.93 -36.82 -37.16
CA ALA A 477 -50.04 -36.31 -38.21
C ALA A 477 -49.48 -34.91 -37.85
N SER A 478 -48.19 -34.68 -38.12
CA SER A 478 -47.59 -33.35 -37.92
C SER A 478 -48.02 -32.39 -39.04
N ILE A 479 -48.40 -31.18 -38.63
CA ILE A 479 -48.85 -30.09 -39.52
C ILE A 479 -47.65 -29.20 -39.89
N CYS A 480 -46.98 -28.66 -38.88
CA CYS A 480 -45.81 -27.79 -39.02
C CYS A 480 -45.04 -27.71 -37.69
N SER A 481 -43.99 -26.88 -37.66
CA SER A 481 -43.36 -26.38 -36.44
C SER A 481 -43.35 -24.87 -36.50
N VAL A 482 -43.65 -24.22 -35.38
CA VAL A 482 -43.37 -22.78 -35.18
C VAL A 482 -42.18 -22.63 -34.26
N SER A 483 -41.46 -21.52 -34.39
CA SER A 483 -40.31 -21.24 -33.53
C SER A 483 -40.21 -19.75 -33.23
N ALA A 484 -39.96 -19.44 -31.97
CA ALA A 484 -39.60 -18.13 -31.47
C ALA A 484 -38.19 -18.15 -30.88
N LEU A 485 -37.61 -16.97 -30.71
CA LEU A 485 -36.33 -16.73 -30.06
C LEU A 485 -36.52 -15.67 -28.99
N ASP A 486 -35.85 -15.85 -27.86
CA ASP A 486 -35.74 -14.86 -26.80
C ASP A 486 -34.27 -14.44 -26.62
N PRO A 487 -33.95 -13.13 -26.57
CA PRO A 487 -32.59 -12.64 -26.29
C PRO A 487 -32.07 -12.86 -24.87
N ASP A 488 -32.98 -13.00 -23.90
CA ASP A 488 -32.69 -13.06 -22.45
C ASP A 488 -31.92 -14.35 -22.08
N CYS A 489 -31.75 -14.66 -20.79
CA CYS A 489 -31.00 -15.83 -20.33
C CYS A 489 -31.83 -16.81 -19.49
N GLN A 490 -31.35 -18.06 -19.44
CA GLN A 490 -31.84 -19.12 -18.54
C GLN A 490 -33.37 -19.29 -18.57
N GLN A 491 -34.06 -18.84 -17.52
CA GLN A 491 -35.50 -19.02 -17.35
C GLN A 491 -36.31 -17.89 -18.04
N ASN A 492 -35.73 -16.71 -18.17
CA ASN A 492 -36.29 -15.60 -18.95
C ASN A 492 -36.28 -15.93 -20.46
N ALA A 493 -35.29 -16.71 -20.92
CA ALA A 493 -35.29 -17.26 -22.29
C ALA A 493 -35.99 -18.61 -22.47
N TYR A 494 -36.58 -19.21 -21.43
CA TYR A 494 -37.18 -20.54 -21.53
C TYR A 494 -38.58 -20.46 -22.14
N LEU A 495 -38.69 -20.80 -23.42
CA LEU A 495 -39.93 -20.70 -24.17
C LEU A 495 -40.87 -21.89 -23.97
N SER A 496 -42.14 -21.57 -23.76
CA SER A 496 -43.28 -22.50 -23.78
C SER A 496 -44.28 -22.08 -24.88
N TYR A 497 -44.72 -23.04 -25.68
CA TYR A 497 -45.66 -22.83 -26.78
C TYR A 497 -47.07 -23.32 -26.41
N SER A 498 -48.09 -22.49 -26.68
CA SER A 498 -49.50 -22.82 -26.45
C SER A 498 -50.38 -22.37 -27.62
N ILE A 499 -51.55 -22.98 -27.79
CA ILE A 499 -52.54 -22.52 -28.76
C ILE A 499 -53.59 -21.71 -27.99
N ALA A 500 -53.86 -20.49 -28.43
CA ALA A 500 -54.84 -19.62 -27.80
C ALA A 500 -56.26 -20.20 -27.91
N ASP A 501 -57.07 -20.01 -26.87
CA ASP A 501 -58.45 -20.47 -26.85
C ASP A 501 -59.27 -19.84 -27.98
N GLY A 502 -59.94 -20.70 -28.75
CA GLY A 502 -60.70 -20.31 -29.93
C GLY A 502 -61.62 -21.43 -30.37
N HIS A 503 -62.47 -21.15 -31.36
CA HIS A 503 -63.43 -22.11 -31.90
C HIS A 503 -63.33 -22.20 -33.43
N ILE A 504 -63.34 -23.42 -33.95
CA ILE A 504 -63.42 -23.75 -35.37
C ILE A 504 -64.78 -24.43 -35.58
N HIS A 505 -65.65 -23.84 -36.40
CA HIS A 505 -66.99 -24.36 -36.68
C HIS A 505 -67.82 -24.71 -35.42
N GLY A 506 -67.67 -23.92 -34.34
CA GLY A 506 -68.38 -24.11 -33.07
C GLY A 506 -67.74 -25.10 -32.08
N MET A 507 -66.66 -25.78 -32.47
CA MET A 507 -65.90 -26.69 -31.60
C MET A 507 -64.56 -26.05 -31.18
N PRO A 508 -64.04 -26.29 -29.96
CA PRO A 508 -62.78 -25.69 -29.50
C PRO A 508 -61.58 -26.07 -30.39
N VAL A 509 -60.62 -25.16 -30.60
CA VAL A 509 -59.44 -25.38 -31.45
C VAL A 509 -58.64 -26.63 -31.04
N GLY A 510 -58.49 -26.87 -29.74
CA GLY A 510 -57.87 -28.08 -29.16
C GLY A 510 -58.57 -29.41 -29.48
N THR A 511 -59.67 -29.37 -30.24
CA THR A 511 -60.39 -30.53 -30.79
C THR A 511 -59.84 -30.95 -32.16
N TYR A 512 -59.19 -30.03 -32.87
CA TYR A 512 -58.62 -30.22 -34.22
C TYR A 512 -57.10 -30.34 -34.20
N VAL A 513 -56.43 -29.56 -33.36
CA VAL A 513 -54.97 -29.41 -33.35
C VAL A 513 -54.41 -29.37 -31.93
N SER A 514 -53.18 -29.85 -31.76
CA SER A 514 -52.37 -29.67 -30.56
C SER A 514 -50.99 -29.12 -30.92
N ILE A 515 -50.31 -28.56 -29.92
CA ILE A 515 -48.91 -28.15 -30.01
C ILE A 515 -48.12 -28.84 -28.88
N ASN A 516 -46.87 -29.20 -29.16
CA ASN A 516 -45.92 -29.59 -28.13
C ASN A 516 -45.31 -28.34 -27.51
N SER A 517 -45.40 -28.22 -26.18
CA SER A 517 -45.02 -27.01 -25.42
C SER A 517 -43.55 -26.62 -25.55
N ASP A 518 -42.66 -27.59 -25.78
CA ASP A 518 -41.22 -27.37 -25.66
C ASP A 518 -40.54 -27.21 -27.04
N SER A 519 -41.16 -27.77 -28.09
CA SER A 519 -40.61 -27.83 -29.46
C SER A 519 -41.42 -27.08 -30.52
N GLY A 520 -42.60 -26.54 -30.19
CA GLY A 520 -43.44 -25.82 -31.12
C GLY A 520 -44.01 -26.66 -32.28
N HIS A 521 -43.82 -28.00 -32.25
CA HIS A 521 -44.40 -28.91 -33.24
C HIS A 521 -45.91 -29.00 -33.08
N MET A 522 -46.63 -28.80 -34.19
CA MET A 522 -48.08 -28.86 -34.26
C MET A 522 -48.56 -30.17 -34.88
N TYR A 523 -49.65 -30.73 -34.35
CA TYR A 523 -50.22 -32.01 -34.77
C TYR A 523 -51.73 -31.90 -34.99
N ALA A 524 -52.25 -32.61 -35.99
CA ALA A 524 -53.68 -32.77 -36.22
C ALA A 524 -54.22 -33.87 -35.29
N LEU A 525 -55.23 -33.57 -34.47
CA LEU A 525 -55.85 -34.53 -33.54
C LEU A 525 -56.95 -35.39 -34.20
N ARG A 526 -57.34 -35.05 -35.42
CA ARG A 526 -58.33 -35.76 -36.25
C ARG A 526 -57.94 -35.68 -37.72
N SER A 527 -58.57 -36.51 -38.54
CA SER A 527 -58.61 -36.26 -39.99
C SER A 527 -59.37 -34.96 -40.26
N LEU A 528 -58.80 -34.12 -41.11
CA LEU A 528 -59.47 -33.00 -41.75
C LEU A 528 -60.19 -33.51 -43.00
N ASP A 529 -61.26 -32.81 -43.35
CA ASP A 529 -62.20 -33.10 -44.43
C ASP A 529 -62.45 -31.74 -45.11
N TYR A 530 -62.19 -31.68 -46.41
CA TYR A 530 -62.15 -30.44 -47.19
C TYR A 530 -63.57 -29.93 -47.50
N GLU A 531 -64.53 -30.83 -47.73
CA GLU A 531 -65.95 -30.54 -47.93
C GLU A 531 -66.54 -29.80 -46.72
N GLN A 532 -66.11 -30.18 -45.52
CA GLN A 532 -66.49 -29.56 -44.25
C GLN A 532 -65.68 -28.29 -43.94
N ILE A 533 -64.33 -28.33 -44.01
CA ILE A 533 -63.46 -27.25 -43.52
C ILE A 533 -62.24 -27.04 -44.44
N ARG A 534 -62.39 -26.17 -45.43
CA ARG A 534 -61.33 -25.82 -46.41
C ARG A 534 -60.14 -25.06 -45.83
N SER A 535 -60.37 -24.21 -44.82
CA SER A 535 -59.30 -23.43 -44.19
C SER A 535 -59.73 -22.88 -42.85
N PHE A 536 -58.79 -22.78 -41.91
CA PHE A 536 -58.99 -22.10 -40.63
C PHE A 536 -57.68 -21.43 -40.17
N GLN A 537 -57.80 -20.51 -39.21
CA GLN A 537 -56.65 -19.85 -38.61
C GLN A 537 -56.66 -20.05 -37.10
N ILE A 538 -55.47 -20.18 -36.53
CA ILE A 538 -55.24 -20.33 -35.09
C ILE A 538 -54.16 -19.34 -34.65
N GLN A 539 -54.25 -18.86 -33.42
CA GLN A 539 -53.17 -18.10 -32.80
C GLN A 539 -52.35 -19.03 -31.91
N VAL A 540 -51.04 -19.01 -32.11
CA VAL A 540 -50.07 -19.72 -31.28
C VAL A 540 -49.31 -18.67 -30.48
N GLN A 541 -49.24 -18.87 -29.17
CA GLN A 541 -48.50 -18.02 -28.25
C GLN A 541 -47.17 -18.70 -27.92
N ALA A 542 -46.10 -17.92 -27.87
CA ALA A 542 -44.86 -18.28 -27.21
C ALA A 542 -44.75 -17.40 -25.96
N GLN A 543 -44.52 -18.01 -24.80
CA GLN A 543 -44.40 -17.35 -23.51
C GLN A 543 -43.11 -17.82 -22.84
N ASP A 544 -42.34 -16.89 -22.28
CA ASP A 544 -41.18 -17.21 -21.46
C ASP A 544 -41.57 -17.87 -20.11
N ALA A 545 -40.59 -18.14 -19.25
CA ALA A 545 -40.82 -18.57 -17.88
C ALA A 545 -40.33 -17.54 -16.83
N GLY A 546 -40.12 -16.29 -17.25
CA GLY A 546 -39.67 -15.18 -16.43
C GLY A 546 -40.75 -14.62 -15.50
N PHE A 547 -40.42 -13.56 -14.77
CA PHE A 547 -41.36 -12.88 -13.87
C PHE A 547 -41.21 -11.35 -13.92
N PRO A 548 -42.23 -10.60 -14.39
CA PRO A 548 -43.49 -11.09 -14.98
C PRO A 548 -43.24 -11.77 -16.33
N PRO A 549 -43.98 -12.82 -16.69
CA PRO A 549 -43.74 -13.53 -17.94
C PRO A 549 -44.25 -12.74 -19.14
N LEU A 550 -43.41 -12.60 -20.16
CA LEU A 550 -43.71 -11.94 -21.43
C LEU A 550 -44.06 -12.98 -22.50
N SER A 551 -44.76 -12.53 -23.54
CA SER A 551 -45.21 -13.42 -24.60
C SER A 551 -45.51 -12.67 -25.90
N ALA A 552 -45.47 -13.42 -27.00
CA ALA A 552 -45.95 -12.96 -28.29
C ALA A 552 -46.88 -14.00 -28.93
N ASN A 553 -47.69 -13.55 -29.88
CA ASN A 553 -48.62 -14.39 -30.63
C ASN A 553 -48.28 -14.35 -32.13
N VAL A 554 -48.38 -15.50 -32.79
CA VAL A 554 -48.31 -15.62 -34.26
C VAL A 554 -49.58 -16.28 -34.79
N THR A 555 -50.02 -15.87 -35.97
CA THR A 555 -51.15 -16.51 -36.66
C THR A 555 -50.66 -17.60 -37.59
N VAL A 556 -51.21 -18.81 -37.45
CA VAL A 556 -50.98 -19.94 -38.35
C VAL A 556 -52.25 -20.13 -39.18
N HIS A 557 -52.13 -19.96 -40.49
CA HIS A 557 -53.19 -20.22 -41.47
C HIS A 557 -53.03 -21.66 -41.97
N ILE A 558 -54.05 -22.48 -41.74
CA ILE A 558 -54.09 -23.88 -42.17
C ILE A 558 -55.08 -23.97 -43.33
N PHE A 559 -54.57 -24.40 -44.48
CA PHE A 559 -55.33 -24.68 -45.69
C PHE A 559 -55.42 -26.19 -45.86
N VAL A 560 -56.63 -26.72 -45.97
CA VAL A 560 -56.84 -28.14 -46.29
C VAL A 560 -56.74 -28.30 -47.80
N LEU A 561 -56.04 -29.34 -48.24
CA LEU A 561 -55.94 -29.73 -49.64
C LEU A 561 -56.88 -30.91 -49.92
N ASP A 562 -57.66 -30.72 -50.98
CA ASP A 562 -58.64 -31.61 -51.60
C ASP A 562 -57.98 -32.86 -52.22
N GLN A 563 -58.47 -34.04 -51.85
CA GLN A 563 -58.25 -35.34 -52.47
C GLN A 563 -59.47 -35.72 -53.33
N ASN A 564 -59.31 -36.69 -54.23
CA ASN A 564 -60.42 -37.21 -55.02
C ASN A 564 -61.05 -38.40 -54.28
N ASP A 565 -61.82 -38.12 -53.22
CA ASP A 565 -62.37 -39.16 -52.33
C ASP A 565 -63.90 -39.32 -52.44
N ASN A 566 -64.63 -38.31 -52.96
CA ASN A 566 -66.03 -38.45 -53.32
C ASN A 566 -66.18 -38.87 -54.78
N ALA A 567 -67.09 -39.82 -55.03
CA ALA A 567 -67.41 -40.24 -56.39
C ALA A 567 -68.58 -39.41 -56.94
N PRO A 568 -68.59 -39.09 -58.25
CA PRO A 568 -69.63 -38.25 -58.85
C PRO A 568 -71.02 -38.88 -58.72
N VAL A 569 -71.98 -38.18 -58.13
CA VAL A 569 -73.34 -38.66 -57.87
C VAL A 569 -74.29 -38.21 -58.98
N ILE A 570 -74.92 -39.16 -59.67
CA ILE A 570 -75.90 -38.89 -60.73
C ILE A 570 -77.23 -38.47 -60.10
N VAL A 571 -77.62 -37.21 -60.33
CA VAL A 571 -78.84 -36.57 -59.80
C VAL A 571 -80.02 -36.74 -60.75
N SER A 572 -79.78 -36.82 -62.05
CA SER A 572 -80.83 -37.03 -63.06
C SER A 572 -80.30 -37.84 -64.25
N PRO A 573 -81.10 -38.77 -64.83
CA PRO A 573 -82.43 -39.19 -64.40
C PRO A 573 -82.37 -40.18 -63.21
N MET A 574 -83.23 -39.99 -62.21
CA MET A 574 -83.31 -40.90 -61.05
C MET A 574 -83.94 -42.26 -61.43
N PRO A 575 -83.28 -43.40 -61.16
CA PRO A 575 -83.83 -44.72 -61.45
C PRO A 575 -84.94 -45.10 -60.46
N ARG A 576 -86.19 -45.15 -60.93
CA ARG A 576 -87.31 -45.70 -60.14
C ARG A 576 -87.04 -47.18 -59.85
N ASN A 577 -87.00 -47.55 -58.59
CA ASN A 577 -86.66 -48.90 -58.10
C ASN A 577 -85.25 -49.40 -58.52
N GLY A 578 -84.26 -48.50 -58.53
CA GLY A 578 -82.89 -48.86 -58.16
C GLY A 578 -82.04 -49.65 -59.15
N SER A 579 -82.32 -49.61 -60.46
CA SER A 579 -81.38 -50.18 -61.45
C SER A 579 -81.42 -49.54 -62.83
N VAL A 580 -82.55 -48.97 -63.26
CA VAL A 580 -82.73 -48.45 -64.62
C VAL A 580 -83.58 -47.18 -64.59
N ALA A 581 -83.12 -46.11 -65.24
CA ALA A 581 -83.96 -44.97 -65.56
C ALA A 581 -84.59 -45.17 -66.95
N THR A 582 -85.89 -44.93 -67.08
CA THR A 582 -86.65 -45.17 -68.32
C THR A 582 -87.01 -43.86 -68.98
N GLU A 583 -86.54 -43.65 -70.20
CA GLU A 583 -86.88 -42.48 -71.03
C GLU A 583 -87.67 -42.92 -72.27
N LEU A 584 -88.48 -42.02 -72.81
CA LEU A 584 -89.30 -42.26 -74.01
C LEU A 584 -88.71 -41.51 -75.21
N VAL A 585 -88.53 -42.20 -76.33
CA VAL A 585 -88.02 -41.59 -77.57
C VAL A 585 -89.01 -41.84 -78.71
N PRO A 586 -89.49 -40.80 -79.42
CA PRO A 586 -90.35 -41.00 -80.56
C PRO A 586 -89.58 -41.65 -81.72
N ARG A 587 -90.19 -42.61 -82.41
CA ARG A 587 -89.61 -43.24 -83.62
C ARG A 587 -89.34 -42.21 -84.74
N SER A 588 -90.08 -41.09 -84.74
CA SER A 588 -89.87 -39.95 -85.64
C SER A 588 -88.68 -39.04 -85.29
N ALA A 589 -87.89 -39.35 -84.25
CA ALA A 589 -86.70 -38.59 -83.92
C ALA A 589 -85.68 -38.59 -85.09
N GLY A 590 -85.36 -37.38 -85.57
CA GLY A 590 -84.27 -37.14 -86.52
C GLY A 590 -82.89 -37.20 -85.85
N PRO A 591 -81.79 -37.09 -86.63
CA PRO A 591 -80.45 -36.90 -86.06
C PRO A 591 -80.38 -35.60 -85.25
N GLY A 592 -79.67 -35.65 -84.10
CA GLY A 592 -79.48 -34.52 -83.19
C GLY A 592 -80.60 -34.29 -82.16
N TYR A 593 -81.66 -35.13 -82.17
CA TYR A 593 -82.77 -35.07 -81.21
C TYR A 593 -82.27 -35.31 -79.78
N LEU A 594 -82.64 -34.44 -78.84
CA LEU A 594 -82.30 -34.55 -77.43
C LEU A 594 -83.20 -35.59 -76.75
N VAL A 595 -82.61 -36.70 -76.31
CA VAL A 595 -83.29 -37.74 -75.53
C VAL A 595 -83.43 -37.31 -74.07
N GLY A 596 -82.41 -36.66 -73.52
CA GLY A 596 -82.36 -36.19 -72.14
C GLY A 596 -80.94 -35.75 -71.77
N THR A 597 -80.76 -35.32 -70.52
CA THR A 597 -79.45 -34.91 -69.97
C THR A 597 -79.15 -35.73 -68.73
N VAL A 598 -78.00 -36.42 -68.73
CA VAL A 598 -77.45 -37.04 -67.53
C VAL A 598 -76.78 -35.94 -66.72
N LEU A 599 -77.36 -35.58 -65.58
CA LEU A 599 -76.82 -34.60 -64.65
C LEU A 599 -76.20 -35.32 -63.46
N ALA A 600 -74.95 -35.00 -63.16
CA ALA A 600 -74.28 -35.42 -61.95
C ALA A 600 -73.72 -34.20 -61.20
N VAL A 601 -73.40 -34.41 -59.93
CA VAL A 601 -72.68 -33.47 -59.06
C VAL A 601 -71.56 -34.22 -58.36
N ASP A 602 -70.51 -33.49 -58.01
CA ASP A 602 -69.40 -34.00 -57.22
C ASP A 602 -69.19 -33.07 -56.01
N ALA A 603 -68.64 -33.60 -54.92
CA ALA A 603 -68.46 -32.87 -53.68
C ALA A 603 -67.12 -32.12 -53.63
N ASP A 604 -66.09 -32.71 -54.24
CA ASP A 604 -64.69 -32.28 -54.24
C ASP A 604 -64.50 -30.92 -54.98
N ALA A 605 -63.26 -30.45 -55.16
CA ALA A 605 -62.95 -29.20 -55.84
C ALA A 605 -62.05 -29.31 -57.09
N GLY A 606 -62.16 -28.29 -57.95
CA GLY A 606 -61.21 -28.05 -59.03
C GLY A 606 -61.24 -29.12 -60.11
N LEU A 607 -60.22 -30.00 -60.12
CA LEU A 607 -60.15 -31.14 -61.04
C LEU A 607 -60.91 -32.36 -60.52
N ASN A 608 -61.00 -32.51 -59.20
CA ASN A 608 -61.63 -33.65 -58.55
C ASN A 608 -63.17 -33.60 -58.70
N SER A 609 -63.77 -32.40 -58.77
CA SER A 609 -65.18 -32.25 -59.19
C SER A 609 -65.40 -31.99 -60.68
N ARG A 610 -64.37 -32.15 -61.53
CA ARG A 610 -64.51 -31.89 -62.97
C ARG A 610 -65.11 -33.09 -63.72
N LEU A 611 -66.43 -33.09 -63.81
CA LEU A 611 -67.20 -34.12 -64.51
C LEU A 611 -66.91 -34.21 -66.01
N SER A 612 -66.79 -35.43 -66.51
CA SER A 612 -66.85 -35.78 -67.93
C SER A 612 -67.71 -37.03 -68.19
N TYR A 613 -68.46 -37.00 -69.27
CA TYR A 613 -69.50 -37.98 -69.60
C TYR A 613 -69.07 -38.89 -70.76
N GLN A 614 -69.31 -40.19 -70.64
CA GLN A 614 -68.98 -41.16 -71.68
C GLN A 614 -70.05 -42.25 -71.81
N LEU A 615 -70.36 -42.64 -73.05
CA LEU A 615 -71.24 -43.78 -73.34
C LEU A 615 -70.42 -45.08 -73.25
N LEU A 616 -70.56 -45.81 -72.15
CA LEU A 616 -69.82 -47.03 -71.86
C LEU A 616 -70.40 -48.26 -72.58
N GLN A 617 -71.72 -48.35 -72.64
CA GLN A 617 -72.44 -49.43 -73.32
C GLN A 617 -73.65 -48.86 -74.08
N ALA A 618 -73.92 -49.41 -75.26
CA ALA A 618 -75.15 -49.15 -76.01
C ALA A 618 -75.63 -50.43 -76.69
N THR A 619 -76.95 -50.58 -76.85
CA THR A 619 -77.54 -51.60 -77.73
C THR A 619 -77.13 -51.39 -79.19
N ASP A 620 -76.99 -50.14 -79.62
CA ASP A 620 -76.35 -49.74 -80.86
C ASP A 620 -75.61 -48.41 -80.66
N PHE A 621 -74.29 -48.42 -80.82
CA PHE A 621 -73.43 -47.23 -80.71
C PHE A 621 -73.57 -46.26 -81.90
N THR A 622 -74.21 -46.67 -83.00
CA THR A 622 -74.51 -45.80 -84.14
C THR A 622 -75.78 -44.98 -83.98
N LEU A 623 -76.61 -45.27 -82.97
CA LEU A 623 -77.88 -44.57 -82.72
C LEU A 623 -77.75 -43.39 -81.75
N PHE A 624 -76.83 -43.43 -80.79
CA PHE A 624 -76.78 -42.45 -79.69
C PHE A 624 -75.36 -41.96 -79.39
N SER A 625 -75.26 -40.69 -78.98
CA SER A 625 -74.04 -40.07 -78.47
C SER A 625 -74.35 -39.28 -77.20
N VAL A 626 -73.44 -39.30 -76.22
CA VAL A 626 -73.46 -38.37 -75.08
C VAL A 626 -72.41 -37.28 -75.27
N ALA A 627 -72.77 -36.02 -75.01
CA ALA A 627 -71.84 -34.90 -75.05
C ALA A 627 -70.91 -34.93 -73.81
N PRO A 628 -69.57 -34.88 -73.99
CA PRO A 628 -68.62 -35.19 -72.93
C PRO A 628 -68.55 -34.17 -71.80
N ASP A 629 -68.94 -32.91 -72.03
CA ASP A 629 -68.89 -31.85 -71.01
C ASP A 629 -70.29 -31.49 -70.45
N THR A 630 -71.39 -31.87 -71.11
CA THR A 630 -72.76 -31.46 -70.73
C THR A 630 -73.71 -32.60 -70.36
N GLY A 631 -73.33 -33.86 -70.63
CA GLY A 631 -74.19 -35.02 -70.37
C GLY A 631 -75.42 -35.11 -71.27
N GLU A 632 -75.55 -34.26 -72.30
CA GLU A 632 -76.65 -34.32 -73.28
C GLU A 632 -76.58 -35.62 -74.09
N LEU A 633 -77.64 -36.43 -73.99
CA LEU A 633 -77.83 -37.64 -74.78
C LEU A 633 -78.63 -37.30 -76.04
N ARG A 634 -78.02 -37.48 -77.22
CA ARG A 634 -78.63 -37.17 -78.52
C ARG A 634 -78.63 -38.37 -79.46
N THR A 635 -79.58 -38.40 -80.39
CA THR A 635 -79.58 -39.36 -81.51
C THR A 635 -78.53 -38.99 -82.56
N LEU A 636 -77.85 -39.98 -83.13
CA LEU A 636 -76.89 -39.81 -84.24
C LEU A 636 -77.53 -40.00 -85.61
N ARG A 637 -78.53 -40.88 -85.70
CA ARG A 637 -79.29 -41.20 -86.92
C ARG A 637 -80.76 -41.44 -86.57
N SER A 638 -81.64 -41.42 -87.58
CA SER A 638 -83.03 -41.83 -87.44
C SER A 638 -83.19 -43.35 -87.21
N PHE A 639 -84.27 -43.74 -86.54
CA PHE A 639 -84.62 -45.14 -86.30
C PHE A 639 -85.10 -45.84 -87.58
N LEU A 640 -84.51 -46.99 -87.88
CA LEU A 640 -84.89 -47.92 -88.93
C LEU A 640 -85.92 -48.93 -88.42
N GLU A 641 -86.63 -49.62 -89.32
CA GLU A 641 -87.56 -50.71 -88.95
C GLU A 641 -86.86 -51.87 -88.21
N GLN A 642 -85.58 -52.10 -88.51
CA GLN A 642 -84.77 -53.17 -87.91
C GLN A 642 -84.20 -52.81 -86.53
N ASP A 643 -84.25 -51.54 -86.13
CA ASP A 643 -83.72 -51.09 -84.84
C ASP A 643 -84.63 -51.54 -83.68
N ALA A 644 -84.01 -52.05 -82.60
CA ALA A 644 -84.74 -52.55 -81.44
C ALA A 644 -85.64 -51.48 -80.80
N THR A 645 -86.88 -51.86 -80.46
CA THR A 645 -87.86 -50.97 -79.80
C THR A 645 -87.51 -50.63 -78.35
N ARG A 646 -86.53 -51.32 -77.77
CA ARG A 646 -85.94 -51.01 -76.46
C ARG A 646 -84.43 -50.92 -76.63
N GLN A 647 -83.88 -49.75 -76.34
CA GLN A 647 -82.45 -49.46 -76.42
C GLN A 647 -81.91 -49.30 -75.00
N ARG A 648 -80.91 -50.12 -74.64
CA ARG A 648 -80.22 -50.01 -73.34
C ARG A 648 -78.91 -49.27 -73.54
N LEU A 649 -78.74 -48.19 -72.79
CA LEU A 649 -77.50 -47.42 -72.72
C LEU A 649 -76.94 -47.49 -71.29
N VAL A 650 -75.62 -47.41 -71.16
CA VAL A 650 -74.94 -47.17 -69.89
C VAL A 650 -74.07 -45.94 -70.07
N VAL A 651 -74.44 -44.84 -69.42
CA VAL A 651 -73.65 -43.62 -69.39
C VAL A 651 -72.82 -43.64 -68.12
N GLN A 652 -71.52 -43.47 -68.26
CA GLN A 652 -70.58 -43.27 -67.15
C GLN A 652 -70.31 -41.77 -67.02
N VAL A 653 -70.34 -41.27 -65.80
CA VAL A 653 -69.77 -39.97 -65.42
C VAL A 653 -68.52 -40.27 -64.62
N ARG A 654 -67.40 -39.63 -64.99
CA ARG A 654 -66.13 -39.69 -64.25
C ARG A 654 -65.68 -38.27 -63.93
N ASP A 655 -64.97 -38.11 -62.83
CA ASP A 655 -64.27 -36.87 -62.52
C ASP A 655 -62.97 -36.71 -63.35
N GLY A 656 -62.19 -35.69 -63.01
CA GLY A 656 -60.86 -35.42 -63.55
C GLY A 656 -59.72 -35.62 -62.54
N GLY A 657 -59.99 -36.24 -61.39
CA GLY A 657 -59.01 -36.45 -60.32
C GLY A 657 -58.06 -37.63 -60.55
N GLN A 658 -57.23 -37.91 -59.54
CA GLN A 658 -56.29 -39.04 -59.57
C GLN A 658 -56.23 -39.74 -58.20
N PRO A 659 -56.73 -41.00 -58.09
CA PRO A 659 -57.37 -41.80 -59.14
C PRO A 659 -58.75 -41.23 -59.50
N ALA A 660 -59.11 -41.27 -60.79
CA ALA A 660 -60.43 -40.80 -61.21
C ALA A 660 -61.53 -41.78 -60.76
N LEU A 661 -62.52 -41.27 -60.04
CA LEU A 661 -63.71 -41.99 -59.61
C LEU A 661 -64.83 -41.82 -60.65
N SER A 662 -65.86 -42.66 -60.55
CA SER A 662 -66.96 -42.64 -61.51
C SER A 662 -68.23 -43.31 -61.00
N ALA A 663 -69.37 -42.85 -61.52
CA ALA A 663 -70.66 -43.51 -61.40
C ALA A 663 -71.22 -43.83 -62.78
N SER A 664 -72.15 -44.79 -62.84
CA SER A 664 -72.81 -45.15 -64.10
C SER A 664 -74.32 -45.32 -63.93
N VAL A 665 -75.09 -44.87 -64.91
CA VAL A 665 -76.54 -45.04 -64.98
C VAL A 665 -76.91 -45.90 -66.18
N SER A 666 -77.71 -46.95 -65.95
CA SER A 666 -78.38 -47.69 -67.03
C SER A 666 -79.64 -46.94 -67.45
N LEU A 667 -79.69 -46.48 -68.69
CA LEU A 667 -80.87 -45.89 -69.32
C LEU A 667 -81.55 -46.95 -70.19
N LEU A 668 -82.86 -47.13 -70.05
CA LEU A 668 -83.68 -47.96 -70.95
C LEU A 668 -84.62 -47.04 -71.73
N LEU A 669 -84.22 -46.73 -72.96
CA LEU A 669 -85.02 -45.93 -73.87
C LEU A 669 -86.05 -46.84 -74.53
N SER A 670 -87.33 -46.49 -74.43
CA SER A 670 -88.39 -47.18 -75.17
C SER A 670 -88.80 -46.34 -76.38
N VAL A 671 -88.64 -46.92 -77.57
CA VAL A 671 -88.99 -46.28 -78.84
C VAL A 671 -90.49 -46.43 -79.06
N VAL A 672 -91.21 -45.31 -79.08
CA VAL A 672 -92.66 -45.26 -79.24
C VAL A 672 -93.05 -44.66 -80.60
N GLU A 673 -94.03 -45.24 -81.28
CA GLU A 673 -94.48 -44.78 -82.61
C GLU A 673 -95.11 -43.38 -82.53
N THR A 674 -95.92 -43.17 -81.48
CA THR A 674 -96.43 -41.87 -81.04
C THR A 674 -96.06 -41.70 -79.58
N MET A 675 -95.46 -40.57 -79.21
CA MET A 675 -95.39 -40.19 -77.79
C MET A 675 -96.81 -40.17 -77.22
N PRO A 676 -97.05 -40.74 -76.02
CA PRO A 676 -98.37 -40.68 -75.41
C PRO A 676 -98.76 -39.22 -75.22
N GLN A 677 -99.90 -38.81 -75.78
CA GLN A 677 -100.39 -37.42 -75.76
C GLN A 677 -100.73 -36.90 -74.34
N THR A 678 -100.60 -37.75 -73.32
CA THR A 678 -100.65 -37.41 -71.90
C THR A 678 -99.33 -36.84 -71.34
N LEU A 679 -98.32 -36.58 -72.19
CA LEU A 679 -97.12 -35.81 -71.85
C LEU A 679 -97.00 -34.48 -72.62
N SER A 680 -98.03 -34.11 -73.38
CA SER A 680 -98.18 -32.79 -74.02
C SER A 680 -99.13 -31.84 -73.27
N ASP A 681 -99.42 -32.13 -72.00
CA ASP A 681 -100.30 -31.34 -71.12
C ASP A 681 -99.50 -30.67 -69.97
N PHE A 682 -98.29 -30.20 -70.30
CA PHE A 682 -97.43 -29.39 -69.41
C PHE A 682 -96.98 -28.07 -70.07
N SER A 683 -97.65 -27.66 -71.16
CA SER A 683 -97.51 -26.33 -71.76
C SER A 683 -98.74 -25.45 -71.57
N GLU A 684 -99.53 -25.68 -70.51
CA GLU A 684 -100.58 -24.74 -70.09
C GLU A 684 -100.89 -24.81 -68.58
N PHE A 685 -99.86 -24.72 -67.73
CA PHE A 685 -100.09 -24.32 -66.34
C PHE A 685 -100.42 -22.82 -66.27
N SER A 686 -101.65 -22.52 -66.68
CA SER A 686 -102.33 -21.28 -66.30
C SER A 686 -102.27 -21.15 -64.78
N LEU A 687 -101.82 -19.99 -64.32
CA LEU A 687 -101.77 -19.65 -62.90
C LEU A 687 -103.13 -19.90 -62.24
N PRO A 688 -103.20 -20.57 -61.07
CA PRO A 688 -104.38 -20.48 -60.21
C PRO A 688 -104.67 -19.00 -59.91
N PRO A 689 -105.95 -18.60 -59.77
CA PRO A 689 -106.33 -17.21 -59.61
C PRO A 689 -105.76 -16.59 -58.33
N GLU A 690 -105.66 -15.27 -58.32
CA GLU A 690 -105.06 -14.47 -57.24
C GLU A 690 -105.51 -14.91 -55.83
N ALA A 691 -104.62 -15.61 -55.13
CA ALA A 691 -104.55 -15.54 -53.67
C ALA A 691 -103.50 -14.48 -53.33
N SER A 692 -103.97 -13.27 -53.02
CA SER A 692 -103.14 -12.14 -52.67
C SER A 692 -102.43 -12.35 -51.31
N SER A 693 -101.28 -13.02 -51.33
CA SER A 693 -100.36 -13.11 -50.20
C SER A 693 -98.91 -12.95 -50.67
N SER A 694 -98.52 -11.70 -50.91
CA SER A 694 -97.15 -11.30 -51.22
C SER A 694 -96.18 -11.83 -50.15
N SER A 695 -95.40 -12.86 -50.48
CA SER A 695 -94.30 -13.29 -49.62
C SER A 695 -93.23 -12.19 -49.63
N PRO A 696 -92.76 -11.72 -48.46
CA PRO A 696 -91.95 -10.50 -48.41
C PRO A 696 -90.56 -10.68 -49.02
N LEU A 697 -90.10 -11.91 -49.24
CA LEU A 697 -88.76 -12.23 -49.76
C LEU A 697 -88.53 -11.81 -51.22
N THR A 698 -89.50 -11.93 -52.12
CA THR A 698 -89.33 -11.48 -53.52
C THR A 698 -89.36 -9.95 -53.62
N LEU A 699 -90.16 -9.30 -52.78
CA LEU A 699 -90.13 -7.84 -52.61
C LEU A 699 -88.80 -7.39 -51.99
N TYR A 700 -88.29 -8.05 -50.95
CA TYR A 700 -86.96 -7.76 -50.40
C TYR A 700 -85.83 -8.03 -51.40
N LEU A 701 -85.95 -9.02 -52.30
CA LEU A 701 -84.94 -9.27 -53.33
C LEU A 701 -84.96 -8.21 -54.44
N LEU A 702 -86.15 -7.76 -54.87
CA LEU A 702 -86.28 -6.66 -55.84
C LEU A 702 -85.89 -5.31 -55.22
N VAL A 703 -86.21 -5.08 -53.95
CA VAL A 703 -85.77 -3.90 -53.20
C VAL A 703 -84.27 -3.96 -52.89
N SER A 704 -83.67 -5.14 -52.67
CA SER A 704 -82.22 -5.26 -52.45
C SER A 704 -81.45 -5.10 -53.77
N LEU A 705 -81.85 -5.74 -54.87
CA LEU A 705 -81.25 -5.51 -56.19
C LEU A 705 -81.46 -4.06 -56.66
N GLY A 706 -82.64 -3.50 -56.44
CA GLY A 706 -82.96 -2.09 -56.72
C GLY A 706 -82.14 -1.12 -55.87
N SER A 707 -81.99 -1.37 -54.56
CA SER A 707 -81.20 -0.51 -53.67
C SER A 707 -79.69 -0.68 -53.84
N ILE A 708 -79.18 -1.87 -54.18
CA ILE A 708 -77.78 -2.08 -54.56
C ILE A 708 -77.49 -1.36 -55.88
N SER A 709 -78.37 -1.49 -56.89
CA SER A 709 -78.22 -0.77 -58.16
C SER A 709 -78.33 0.75 -57.97
N PHE A 710 -79.25 1.22 -57.14
CA PHE A 710 -79.42 2.64 -56.82
C PHE A 710 -78.26 3.20 -56.00
N THR A 711 -77.75 2.48 -55.00
CA THR A 711 -76.58 2.92 -54.21
C THR A 711 -75.30 2.88 -55.02
N PHE A 712 -75.13 1.91 -55.92
CA PHE A 712 -74.02 1.89 -56.88
C PHE A 712 -74.10 3.08 -57.86
N LEU A 713 -75.28 3.35 -58.43
CA LEU A 713 -75.49 4.50 -59.32
C LEU A 713 -75.36 5.84 -58.58
N LEU A 714 -75.84 5.94 -57.34
CA LEU A 714 -75.65 7.10 -56.47
C LEU A 714 -74.18 7.28 -56.08
N ALA A 715 -73.44 6.21 -55.81
CA ALA A 715 -72.00 6.26 -55.57
C ALA A 715 -71.24 6.74 -56.81
N ILE A 716 -71.62 6.29 -58.01
CA ILE A 716 -71.07 6.80 -59.28
C ILE A 716 -71.43 8.29 -59.46
N LEU A 717 -72.67 8.71 -59.19
CA LEU A 717 -73.08 10.12 -59.25
C LEU A 717 -72.36 10.99 -58.21
N ILE A 718 -72.13 10.49 -56.99
CA ILE A 718 -71.36 11.19 -55.95
C ILE A 718 -69.89 11.25 -56.33
N LEU A 719 -69.28 10.17 -56.82
CA LEU A 719 -67.87 10.17 -57.24
C LEU A 719 -67.65 11.07 -58.46
N THR A 720 -68.56 11.09 -59.43
CA THR A 720 -68.51 12.01 -60.57
C THR A 720 -68.80 13.45 -60.17
N ALA A 721 -69.72 13.71 -59.24
CA ALA A 721 -69.95 15.04 -58.67
C ALA A 721 -68.75 15.53 -57.85
N ILE A 722 -68.07 14.65 -57.08
CA ILE A 722 -66.82 14.95 -56.38
C ILE A 722 -65.70 15.24 -57.39
N ARG A 723 -65.57 14.46 -58.48
CA ARG A 723 -64.60 14.75 -59.55
C ARG A 723 -64.88 16.12 -60.19
N CYS A 724 -66.13 16.41 -60.54
CA CYS A 724 -66.55 17.69 -61.10
C CYS A 724 -66.41 18.87 -60.13
N ARG A 725 -66.64 18.66 -58.81
CA ARG A 725 -66.36 19.68 -57.77
C ARG A 725 -64.87 19.89 -57.58
N ARG A 726 -64.05 18.82 -57.61
CA ARG A 726 -62.59 18.89 -57.48
C ARG A 726 -61.96 19.60 -58.68
N GLU A 727 -62.52 19.43 -59.88
CA GLU A 727 -62.12 20.18 -61.08
C GLU A 727 -62.63 21.64 -61.10
N ARG A 728 -63.83 21.93 -60.55
CA ARG A 728 -64.34 23.32 -60.43
C ARG A 728 -63.66 24.12 -59.30
N CYS A 729 -63.39 23.51 -58.15
CA CYS A 729 -62.65 24.14 -57.05
C CYS A 729 -61.13 24.27 -57.32
N SER A 730 -60.61 23.61 -58.36
CA SER A 730 -59.24 23.84 -58.83
C SER A 730 -59.09 25.10 -59.70
N ARG A 731 -60.18 25.85 -59.98
CA ARG A 731 -60.19 26.90 -61.01
C ARG A 731 -60.68 28.28 -60.54
N GLN A 732 -60.90 28.47 -59.24
CA GLN A 732 -61.24 29.78 -58.68
C GLN A 732 -60.74 29.90 -57.24
N GLY A 733 -59.71 30.71 -57.02
CA GLY A 733 -59.20 31.03 -55.69
C GLY A 733 -59.82 32.33 -55.16
N ASP A 734 -60.12 32.35 -53.85
CA ASP A 734 -59.73 33.40 -52.89
C ASP A 734 -60.57 33.30 -51.59
N GLY A 735 -60.01 33.77 -50.46
CA GLY A 735 -60.79 34.14 -49.27
C GLY A 735 -60.59 33.29 -48.02
N CYS A 736 -59.78 33.79 -47.07
CA CYS A 736 -59.57 33.21 -45.74
C CYS A 736 -60.81 33.20 -44.83
N SER A 737 -60.93 32.17 -43.98
CA SER A 737 -60.95 32.36 -42.52
C SER A 737 -60.61 31.07 -41.73
N ARG A 738 -59.81 31.24 -40.66
CA ARG A 738 -59.36 30.24 -39.65
C ARG A 738 -60.34 30.30 -38.45
N PRO A 739 -60.36 29.35 -37.45
CA PRO A 739 -59.15 28.84 -36.76
C PRO A 739 -59.12 27.38 -36.24
N ARG A 740 -57.88 26.96 -35.87
CA ARG A 740 -57.36 26.04 -34.80
C ARG A 740 -58.31 25.07 -34.06
N CYS A 741 -57.89 23.87 -33.60
CA CYS A 741 -56.56 23.34 -33.20
C CYS A 741 -56.21 22.01 -33.92
N HIS A 742 -54.96 21.58 -34.18
CA HIS A 742 -53.80 21.28 -33.30
C HIS A 742 -54.09 20.14 -32.27
N CYS A 743 -53.34 19.03 -32.16
CA CYS A 743 -52.00 18.66 -32.69
C CYS A 743 -51.88 17.17 -33.12
N CYS A 744 -50.96 16.92 -34.05
CA CYS A 744 -50.07 15.73 -34.05
C CYS A 744 -48.63 16.24 -33.77
N PRO A 745 -47.62 15.39 -33.48
CA PRO A 745 -46.92 14.73 -34.59
C PRO A 745 -46.42 13.30 -34.27
N GLY A 746 -45.87 12.65 -35.29
CA GLY A 746 -45.00 11.47 -35.16
C GLY A 746 -43.92 11.47 -36.25
N SER A 747 -42.94 10.58 -36.14
CA SER A 747 -41.87 10.29 -37.12
C SER A 747 -41.22 8.97 -36.68
N ARG A 748 -41.09 7.88 -37.46
CA ARG A 748 -40.65 7.62 -38.86
C ARG A 748 -39.16 7.95 -39.15
N PRO A 749 -38.40 7.03 -39.81
CA PRO A 749 -36.93 7.11 -39.87
C PRO A 749 -36.31 7.57 -41.22
N SER A 750 -35.05 8.01 -41.11
CA SER A 750 -33.87 7.83 -42.00
C SER A 750 -33.74 8.46 -43.41
N SER A 751 -32.55 9.07 -43.64
CA SER A 751 -31.78 9.29 -44.91
C SER A 751 -32.35 10.30 -45.96
N ASP A 752 -31.55 11.13 -46.67
CA ASP A 752 -30.11 11.41 -46.59
C ASP A 752 -29.66 12.74 -47.29
N VAL A 753 -28.48 13.27 -46.89
CA VAL A 753 -27.42 13.94 -47.73
C VAL A 753 -27.50 15.42 -48.24
N LEU A 754 -26.45 16.21 -47.85
CA LEU A 754 -25.80 17.43 -48.46
C LEU A 754 -26.57 18.79 -48.55
N LYS A 755 -26.07 20.00 -48.19
CA LYS A 755 -24.69 20.57 -48.12
C LYS A 755 -24.69 22.03 -47.56
N THR A 756 -23.63 22.47 -46.85
CA THR A 756 -23.20 23.89 -46.56
C THR A 756 -24.16 24.85 -45.80
N SER A 757 -23.77 25.83 -44.97
CA SER A 757 -22.44 26.38 -44.54
C SER A 757 -22.55 27.27 -43.28
N ASN A 758 -21.46 27.35 -42.50
CA ASN A 758 -21.03 28.37 -41.50
C ASN A 758 -21.98 29.50 -41.03
N LEU A 759 -22.15 29.68 -39.70
CA LEU A 759 -21.61 30.84 -38.96
C LEU A 759 -21.86 30.82 -37.42
N VAL A 760 -20.91 31.47 -36.73
CA VAL A 760 -20.72 31.67 -35.28
C VAL A 760 -21.78 32.57 -34.61
N ALA A 761 -22.16 32.29 -33.35
CA ALA A 761 -22.19 33.26 -32.23
C ALA A 761 -22.75 32.67 -30.90
N GLN A 762 -22.12 33.02 -29.77
CA GLN A 762 -22.68 32.93 -28.39
C GLN A 762 -23.29 34.30 -27.96
N PRO A 763 -23.52 34.59 -26.66
CA PRO A 763 -24.83 34.70 -26.01
C PRO A 763 -25.21 36.18 -25.71
N PRO A 764 -26.22 36.46 -24.83
CA PRO A 764 -25.84 36.84 -23.46
C PRO A 764 -26.86 36.53 -22.33
N ALA A 765 -26.42 36.86 -21.10
CA ALA A 765 -27.11 37.15 -19.82
C ALA A 765 -28.63 37.47 -19.83
N GLY A 766 -29.40 37.36 -18.74
CA GLY A 766 -29.09 37.33 -17.30
C GLY A 766 -29.90 38.40 -16.52
N THR A 767 -30.07 38.21 -15.19
CA THR A 767 -30.89 38.98 -14.20
C THR A 767 -32.42 39.00 -14.42
N THR A 768 -33.30 39.21 -13.41
CA THR A 768 -33.19 39.54 -11.95
C THR A 768 -34.34 38.83 -11.19
N ALA A 769 -34.12 38.15 -10.06
CA ALA A 769 -34.25 38.59 -8.66
C ALA A 769 -35.64 39.13 -8.17
N ALA A 770 -36.17 38.50 -7.11
CA ALA A 770 -37.06 39.12 -6.11
C ALA A 770 -36.97 38.34 -4.77
N THR A 771 -36.80 39.06 -3.66
CA THR A 771 -36.49 38.52 -2.31
C THR A 771 -37.49 39.03 -1.28
N CYS A 772 -37.84 38.21 -0.27
CA CYS A 772 -38.36 38.58 1.07
C CYS A 772 -38.39 37.29 1.91
N LEU A 773 -37.53 37.06 2.93
CA LEU A 773 -37.40 37.66 4.27
C LEU A 773 -38.13 36.87 5.39
N ASP A 774 -37.30 36.26 6.25
CA ASP A 774 -37.41 35.94 7.69
C ASP A 774 -38.60 35.20 8.32
N GLY A 775 -38.28 34.21 9.17
CA GLY A 775 -39.14 33.73 10.27
C GLY A 775 -39.06 32.22 10.55
N PRO A 776 -38.65 31.73 11.75
CA PRO A 776 -38.17 30.36 11.91
C PRO A 776 -39.10 29.39 12.66
N GLY A 777 -38.91 28.08 12.42
CA GLY A 777 -39.11 27.02 13.42
C GLY A 777 -40.01 25.84 13.02
N GLY A 778 -39.70 24.67 13.61
CA GLY A 778 -40.61 23.52 13.69
C GLY A 778 -40.38 22.41 12.66
N GLY A 779 -40.11 21.19 13.14
CA GLY A 779 -39.98 19.99 12.30
C GLY A 779 -41.33 19.40 11.82
N PRO A 780 -41.30 18.35 10.98
CA PRO A 780 -42.47 17.86 10.27
C PRO A 780 -43.32 16.84 11.06
N PRO A 781 -44.65 16.89 10.94
CA PRO A 781 -45.54 15.76 11.21
C PRO A 781 -46.38 15.37 9.98
N GLY A 782 -46.93 14.14 9.96
CA GLY A 782 -48.13 13.86 9.15
C GLY A 782 -48.19 12.54 8.37
N TYR A 783 -48.23 11.41 9.07
CA TYR A 783 -48.70 10.14 8.50
C TYR A 783 -50.24 10.13 8.40
N TYR A 784 -50.79 9.78 7.22
CA TYR A 784 -52.12 9.16 7.06
C TYR A 784 -52.29 8.61 5.63
N LYS A 785 -53.10 7.58 5.33
CA LYS A 785 -53.74 6.49 6.10
C LYS A 785 -54.52 5.64 5.08
N VAL A 786 -54.36 4.31 5.05
CA VAL A 786 -55.29 3.41 4.32
C VAL A 786 -55.64 2.23 5.23
N CYS A 787 -56.90 1.80 5.17
CA CYS A 787 -57.53 0.92 6.16
C CYS A 787 -57.40 -0.58 5.81
N LEU A 788 -57.36 -1.41 6.84
CA LEU A 788 -57.61 -2.85 6.75
C LEU A 788 -59.09 -3.16 7.03
N GLY A 789 -59.65 -4.12 6.28
CA GLY A 789 -60.90 -4.82 6.57
C GLY A 789 -60.65 -6.34 6.49
N PRO A 790 -61.34 -7.19 7.28
CA PRO A 790 -60.87 -8.57 7.52
C PRO A 790 -61.67 -9.70 6.85
N GLU A 791 -61.13 -10.91 7.03
CA GLU A 791 -61.73 -12.26 6.89
C GLU A 791 -61.74 -13.01 5.54
N SER A 792 -60.91 -14.06 5.51
CA SER A 792 -61.25 -15.47 5.19
C SER A 792 -61.87 -15.86 3.83
N ALA A 793 -61.14 -16.65 3.02
CA ALA A 793 -61.32 -18.11 2.98
C ALA A 793 -60.43 -18.83 1.93
N GLN A 794 -59.91 -20.01 2.31
CA GLN A 794 -59.60 -21.19 1.49
C GLN A 794 -58.78 -21.08 0.18
N SER A 795 -57.63 -21.77 0.15
CA SER A 795 -57.51 -23.05 -0.58
C SER A 795 -56.25 -23.82 -0.20
N ASP A 796 -56.38 -25.15 -0.08
CA ASP A 796 -55.26 -26.07 0.10
C ASP A 796 -54.55 -26.34 -1.23
N PHE A 797 -53.23 -26.53 -1.24
CA PHE A 797 -52.57 -27.65 -1.94
C PHE A 797 -51.14 -27.84 -1.43
N MET A 798 -50.78 -29.08 -1.08
CA MET A 798 -49.43 -29.44 -0.65
C MET A 798 -48.50 -29.69 -1.83
N PHE A 799 -47.21 -29.34 -1.66
CA PHE A 799 -46.12 -30.11 -2.26
C PHE A 799 -45.06 -30.48 -1.22
N LEU A 800 -44.66 -31.75 -1.26
CA LEU A 800 -43.65 -32.35 -0.38
C LEU A 800 -42.25 -31.93 -0.82
N LYS A 801 -41.38 -31.58 0.14
CA LYS A 801 -39.92 -31.66 -0.01
C LYS A 801 -39.36 -32.71 0.97
N PRO A 802 -38.38 -33.53 0.55
CA PRO A 802 -37.80 -34.56 1.42
C PRO A 802 -36.87 -33.96 2.47
N CYS A 803 -36.90 -34.52 3.68
CA CYS A 803 -36.01 -34.16 4.79
C CYS A 803 -34.68 -34.92 4.74
N SER A 804 -33.60 -34.27 5.20
CA SER A 804 -32.46 -34.93 5.85
C SER A 804 -32.05 -34.12 7.11
N PRO A 805 -31.59 -34.76 8.19
CA PRO A 805 -31.77 -34.25 9.56
C PRO A 805 -30.65 -33.31 10.07
N PRO A 806 -30.89 -32.57 11.18
CA PRO A 806 -30.01 -31.51 11.67
C PRO A 806 -28.98 -31.97 12.71
N TRP A 807 -27.93 -31.17 12.89
CA TRP A 807 -27.07 -31.22 14.08
C TRP A 807 -27.41 -30.05 15.01
N ASN A 808 -27.72 -30.34 16.27
CA ASN A 808 -28.13 -29.34 17.26
C ASN A 808 -26.95 -28.48 17.74
N ASN A 809 -27.21 -27.20 18.01
CA ASN A 809 -26.46 -26.37 18.96
C ASN A 809 -27.33 -25.19 19.44
N GLU A 810 -27.84 -25.26 20.67
CA GLU A 810 -28.22 -24.09 21.49
C GLU A 810 -27.51 -24.21 22.84
N LYS A 811 -26.72 -23.19 23.23
CA LYS A 811 -27.07 -22.11 24.20
C LYS A 811 -27.49 -22.69 25.58
N ASP A 812 -26.94 -22.26 26.70
CA ASP A 812 -26.86 -20.86 27.18
C ASP A 812 -25.92 -20.78 28.42
N PRO A 813 -25.14 -19.69 28.65
CA PRO A 813 -24.28 -19.58 29.83
C PRO A 813 -24.80 -18.58 30.89
N ARG A 814 -24.89 -19.00 32.16
CA ARG A 814 -25.03 -18.06 33.30
C ARG A 814 -24.22 -18.43 34.56
N LYS A 815 -23.36 -17.46 34.93
CA LYS A 815 -22.96 -17.04 36.30
C LYS A 815 -21.93 -17.84 37.15
N GLN A 816 -20.81 -17.14 37.38
CA GLN A 816 -20.19 -16.76 38.67
C GLN A 816 -19.17 -17.68 39.40
N SER A 817 -18.26 -16.99 40.14
CA SER A 817 -17.25 -17.42 41.14
C SER A 817 -16.11 -18.34 40.65
N GLN A 818 -14.83 -17.91 40.48
CA GLN A 818 -13.81 -17.42 41.46
C GLN A 818 -13.41 -18.43 42.59
N PRO A 819 -12.18 -18.39 43.17
CA PRO A 819 -11.21 -19.47 42.95
C PRO A 819 -10.56 -20.08 44.22
N GLY A 820 -9.78 -21.17 44.06
CA GLY A 820 -8.86 -21.72 45.09
C GLY A 820 -8.24 -23.05 44.62
N GLN A 821 -6.92 -23.18 44.44
CA GLN A 821 -5.82 -23.32 45.42
C GLN A 821 -5.56 -24.75 45.98
N ARG A 822 -4.41 -25.29 45.55
CA ARG A 822 -3.36 -26.01 46.33
C ARG A 822 -3.49 -27.49 46.73
N LEU A 823 -2.28 -28.10 46.83
CA LEU A 823 -1.86 -29.37 47.48
C LEU A 823 -2.32 -30.65 46.73
N GLN A 824 -1.49 -31.49 46.09
CA GLN A 824 -0.11 -32.00 46.31
C GLN A 824 -0.02 -33.20 47.29
N VAL A 825 0.73 -34.25 46.87
CA VAL A 825 1.38 -35.36 47.65
C VAL A 825 0.78 -36.79 47.58
N SER A 826 1.29 -37.59 46.63
CA SER A 826 1.58 -39.07 46.69
C SER A 826 0.41 -40.10 46.84
N LYS A 827 0.50 -41.39 46.45
CA LYS A 827 1.67 -42.30 46.29
C LYS A 827 1.32 -43.61 45.50
N GLN A 828 2.29 -44.18 44.75
CA GLN A 828 2.48 -45.60 44.34
C GLN A 828 1.41 -46.42 43.56
N ILE A 829 1.81 -46.98 42.38
CA ILE A 829 1.99 -48.43 42.05
C ILE A 829 2.53 -48.57 40.59
N ASN A 830 3.16 -49.70 40.22
CA ASN A 830 4.08 -49.87 39.08
C ASN A 830 3.50 -50.31 37.71
N GLN A 831 4.11 -49.77 36.62
CA GLN A 831 4.51 -50.41 35.33
C GLN A 831 3.44 -50.89 34.30
N PRO A 832 3.78 -51.10 32.98
CA PRO A 832 5.12 -51.07 32.33
C PRO A 832 5.29 -50.24 31.02
N ASN A 833 6.58 -49.99 30.67
CA ASN A 833 7.27 -49.84 29.36
C ASN A 833 6.53 -49.27 28.12
N THR A 834 7.10 -48.31 27.37
CA THR A 834 8.37 -48.46 26.62
C THR A 834 8.98 -47.12 26.19
N ASP A 835 10.32 -47.05 26.15
CA ASP A 835 11.09 -45.82 25.91
C ASP A 835 11.34 -45.47 24.43
N TRP A 836 11.52 -44.17 24.16
CA TRP A 836 12.31 -43.65 23.04
C TRP A 836 13.14 -42.44 23.51
N LEU A 837 14.46 -42.61 23.64
CA LEU A 837 15.43 -41.50 23.77
C LEU A 837 16.75 -41.85 23.03
N PRO A 838 17.41 -40.88 22.38
CA PRO A 838 18.75 -41.01 21.78
C PRO A 838 19.85 -40.66 22.82
N PRO A 839 21.17 -40.70 22.52
CA PRO A 839 21.81 -39.51 21.90
C PRO A 839 23.14 -39.70 21.11
N SER A 840 23.49 -38.64 20.36
CA SER A 840 24.82 -37.98 20.23
C SER A 840 26.10 -38.64 19.66
N THR A 841 26.72 -37.84 18.75
CA THR A 841 28.14 -37.38 18.70
C THR A 841 29.24 -38.00 17.78
N GLN A 842 29.86 -37.08 17.03
CA GLN A 842 31.28 -36.92 16.63
C GLN A 842 31.95 -37.72 15.47
N ARG A 843 32.07 -37.02 14.31
CA ARG A 843 33.33 -36.48 13.70
C ARG A 843 34.46 -37.45 13.20
N PRO A 844 35.45 -37.02 12.36
CA PRO A 844 35.43 -37.35 10.92
C PRO A 844 36.74 -37.99 10.36
N ALA A 845 36.74 -38.40 9.07
CA ALA A 845 37.98 -38.73 8.33
C ALA A 845 37.89 -38.53 6.80
N LEU A 846 39.00 -38.10 6.17
CA LEU A 846 39.16 -37.94 4.72
C LEU A 846 39.70 -39.22 4.02
N LYS A 847 39.42 -39.36 2.71
CA LYS A 847 40.28 -39.91 1.61
C LYS A 847 39.41 -40.19 0.36
N ARG A 848 39.89 -40.21 -0.90
CA ARG A 848 41.02 -39.57 -1.60
C ARG A 848 40.76 -39.73 -3.13
N TYR A 849 41.36 -38.87 -3.95
CA TYR A 849 41.31 -38.92 -5.43
C TYR A 849 41.68 -40.26 -6.08
N GLN A 850 41.06 -40.58 -7.21
CA GLN A 850 41.77 -41.14 -8.39
C GLN A 850 41.10 -40.73 -9.72
N VAL A 851 41.92 -40.60 -10.77
CA VAL A 851 41.57 -40.05 -12.10
C VAL A 851 41.90 -41.07 -13.17
N ARG A 852 41.05 -41.24 -14.21
CA ARG A 852 41.48 -41.40 -15.63
C ARG A 852 40.34 -41.30 -16.65
N HIS A 853 40.75 -41.08 -17.90
CA HIS A 853 40.00 -40.51 -19.03
C HIS A 853 39.37 -41.53 -20.01
N CYS A 854 38.65 -40.95 -20.99
CA CYS A 854 38.14 -41.50 -22.27
C CYS A 854 36.78 -42.23 -22.18
N GLY A 855 35.83 -42.00 -23.10
CA GLY A 855 35.78 -41.05 -24.23
C GLY A 855 34.73 -41.45 -25.28
N ASN A 856 34.26 -40.49 -26.09
CA ASN A 856 33.25 -40.62 -27.18
C ASN A 856 31.82 -41.01 -26.76
N ARG A 857 30.73 -40.69 -27.47
CA ARG A 857 30.29 -39.69 -28.49
C ARG A 857 29.14 -40.36 -29.26
N GLY A 858 28.04 -39.65 -29.48
CA GLY A 858 26.90 -40.11 -30.31
C GLY A 858 25.83 -40.83 -29.48
N ARG A 859 24.57 -40.40 -29.47
CA ARG A 859 23.87 -39.42 -30.31
C ARG A 859 23.01 -38.48 -29.47
#